data_AF-A0A7S8FHB6-F1
#
_entry.id   AF-A0A7S8FHB6-F1
#
_cell.length_a   1.000
_cell.length_b   1.000
_cell.length_c   1.000
_cell.angle_alpha   90.00
_cell.angle_beta   90.00
_cell.angle_gamma   90.00
#
_symmetry.space_group_name_H-M   'P 1'
#
loop_
_entity.id
_entity.type
_entity.pdbx_description
1 polymer ?
#
loop_
_entity_poly.entity_id
_entity_poly.type
_entity_poly.pdbx_seq_one_letter_code
_entity_poly.pdbx_strand_id
1 'polypeptide(L)'
;MSYQTWRCWRALPIAVTLAVALTLCFGNDRAIADPNHEADTANWIALPLSGIDGFFPTPWSCSGAAPSSQSVLQFHRNWHCANPDNTGPNWGNRFFGFHKQFLLGYDRYLTSVGEPHIQTWVAAPGALIPPAHSGRPADAPCTTCQALPSSFKLPAAGGTLDGFASVTAIGDAIVGWHNTNHGRIAAAGGTGSCSASSADMNCPSWSPRDPIFYRYHHIFDDVQDAWRTHQATDIAIVFDRSGSMSLPTSGGGTRLDAAKSAASLFADLLEDGSSHRLGLVTFSTTASSPATMPLTTVAGAPATLTAALAGVTASGNTSIGDGLQKAQTLVAGGSNARKAMLLLTDGMENTAPTIATAQGGLGDTHICSVGFGTPGGLDGPKLRDLSERQGGIYISTPNSLELKKFFVFCFADIFDTFVGEDPIETLPGATLASTATIHTAYEDHKLVFVLSWTNPLPKGTLRLAITTPSGSPVKLTDPAVESTFGPTWHIVRVKTPFQGEGNGQWEARAVRPHRGYVNGFSSNAFVDFAQGAALVRSQVARLCPNGCKAVLYYEDEMVHDTFEDHNSIYATALYGEVGRGIIGTVTKPRSPAEFATALKARKFDLLVYSSQFTEKEQPYDDILSRVLCSRSKPLSIISDNRETQSAQAILRCAGALRGEAKNFTGLQGKELLHTSEATLKEQHHVSVFSYEVRPTSGNSLVQAMSDQGAAAVLTQGISGKDEEFFITALTRGTSRVKPFTYRSQYYTFESLHPTFHIPEMYWPDGGYDTIEASVDVTRPAQSTGRMLAEVGLKEGSTVKGDALSPRQTVLVRQEQAGAGVKTETKRFPLFDDGTNGDGTANDHYWEVSIPEDFAAHDGQYQLHAYFRLCKGGICVNREAEQTITVQTKLSEKTTFTVEPQRSSRGRKVTRVRFTPVDHAGMPMGPGLIDSLLVTGQGDVRITAKRDADGRGTYEIFASWTDSKGAPILVIQQAGRPKDAHQVKLSE
;
A
#
# COMPACT_ATOMS: atom_id res chain seq x y z
N MET A 1 11.57 46.18 31.13
CA MET A 1 11.14 47.54 30.75
C MET A 1 10.25 47.38 29.52
N SER A 2 8.92 47.22 29.68
CA SER A 2 7.88 48.27 29.61
C SER A 2 7.84 48.96 28.23
N TYR A 3 6.73 49.22 27.53
CA TYR A 3 5.29 48.92 27.54
C TYR A 3 4.73 49.74 26.33
N GLN A 4 3.50 49.45 25.85
CA GLN A 4 2.58 50.32 25.06
C GLN A 4 2.86 50.48 23.53
N THR A 5 2.00 50.13 22.56
CA THR A 5 0.54 50.25 22.26
C THR A 5 0.13 51.44 21.37
N TRP A 6 -0.35 51.12 20.16
CA TRP A 6 -1.55 51.62 19.43
C TRP A 6 -1.66 53.10 18.96
N ARG A 7 -1.95 53.30 17.65
CA ARG A 7 -3.27 53.79 17.14
C ARG A 7 -3.34 53.96 15.61
N CYS A 8 -4.47 53.52 15.05
CA CYS A 8 -4.98 53.66 13.68
C CYS A 8 -5.76 54.99 13.43
N TRP A 9 -6.26 55.11 12.18
CA TRP A 9 -7.34 55.96 11.60
C TRP A 9 -6.80 57.20 10.82
N ARG A 10 -7.21 57.57 9.58
CA ARG A 10 -8.45 57.32 8.79
C ARG A 10 -8.31 57.83 7.32
N ALA A 11 -9.02 57.16 6.39
CA ALA A 11 -9.80 57.67 5.23
C ALA A 11 -9.17 58.27 3.93
N LEU A 12 -9.53 57.58 2.81
CA LEU A 12 -9.63 57.90 1.37
C LEU A 12 -10.63 59.07 1.03
N PRO A 13 -10.95 59.49 -0.25
CA PRO A 13 -10.66 58.90 -1.59
C PRO A 13 -10.40 59.90 -2.80
N ILE A 14 -10.27 59.32 -4.02
CA ILE A 14 -10.71 59.79 -5.37
C ILE A 14 -9.64 60.22 -6.43
N ALA A 15 -9.44 59.30 -7.40
CA ALA A 15 -9.34 59.44 -8.88
C ALA A 15 -8.15 60.17 -9.55
N VAL A 16 -7.66 59.85 -10.76
CA VAL A 16 -7.84 58.82 -11.82
C VAL A 16 -6.68 59.06 -12.83
N THR A 17 -6.29 58.03 -13.59
CA THR A 17 -5.46 58.03 -14.83
C THR A 17 -3.98 58.42 -14.80
N LEU A 18 -3.08 57.42 -14.83
CA LEU A 18 -2.11 57.14 -15.91
C LEU A 18 -1.16 56.00 -15.47
N ALA A 19 -1.39 54.75 -15.89
CA ALA A 19 -0.41 53.67 -15.79
C ALA A 19 -0.77 52.53 -16.75
N VAL A 20 -0.65 52.79 -18.05
CA VAL A 20 -0.52 51.75 -19.08
C VAL A 20 0.68 52.16 -19.92
N ALA A 21 1.60 51.22 -20.14
CA ALA A 21 2.88 51.33 -20.84
C ALA A 21 4.10 51.73 -19.98
N LEU A 22 4.51 50.86 -19.05
CA LEU A 22 5.93 50.66 -18.70
C LEU A 22 6.12 49.39 -17.84
N THR A 23 5.85 48.23 -18.43
CA THR A 23 6.22 46.92 -17.85
C THR A 23 6.60 45.94 -18.97
N LEU A 24 7.52 46.39 -19.82
CA LEU A 24 8.33 45.51 -20.66
C LEU A 24 9.78 45.84 -20.31
N CYS A 25 10.54 44.79 -19.97
CA CYS A 25 11.94 44.77 -19.54
C CYS A 25 12.16 44.69 -18.02
N PHE A 26 12.56 43.47 -17.61
CA PHE A 26 13.21 43.07 -16.36
C PHE A 26 12.33 43.01 -15.10
N GLY A 27 11.62 41.88 -14.95
CA GLY A 27 11.19 41.35 -13.67
C GLY A 27 11.53 39.86 -13.61
N ASN A 28 12.40 39.46 -12.67
CA ASN A 28 12.45 38.09 -12.18
C ASN A 28 11.16 37.86 -11.38
N ASP A 29 10.05 37.62 -12.08
CA ASP A 29 8.85 37.09 -11.43
C ASP A 29 9.16 35.65 -11.05
N ARG A 30 9.44 35.40 -9.76
CA ARG A 30 9.20 34.08 -9.19
C ARG A 30 7.73 33.79 -9.43
N ALA A 31 7.44 33.00 -10.46
CA ALA A 31 6.08 32.66 -10.82
C ALA A 31 5.43 31.98 -9.61
N ILE A 32 4.50 32.71 -8.98
CA ILE A 32 3.52 32.11 -8.09
C ILE A 32 2.75 31.11 -8.98
N ALA A 33 2.63 29.85 -8.55
CA ALA A 33 1.78 28.86 -9.22
C ALA A 33 0.40 29.49 -9.46
N ASP A 34 -0.32 29.12 -10.51
CA ASP A 34 -1.70 29.56 -10.70
C ASP A 34 -2.62 28.63 -9.87
N PRO A 35 -2.92 28.93 -8.59
CA PRO A 35 -3.62 27.97 -7.73
C PRO A 35 -5.03 27.65 -8.22
N ASN A 36 -5.60 28.53 -9.04
CA ASN A 36 -6.93 28.38 -9.62
C ASN A 36 -6.87 27.77 -11.03
N HIS A 37 -5.68 27.62 -11.62
CA HIS A 37 -5.46 27.17 -13.00
C HIS A 37 -6.29 27.93 -14.06
N GLU A 38 -6.62 29.20 -13.81
CA GLU A 38 -7.42 30.02 -14.74
C GLU A 38 -6.64 30.30 -16.04
N ALA A 39 -5.39 30.76 -15.90
CA ALA A 39 -4.51 31.04 -17.03
C ALA A 39 -4.09 29.74 -17.73
N ASP A 40 -3.80 28.69 -16.95
CA ASP A 40 -3.44 27.38 -17.48
C ASP A 40 -4.57 26.79 -18.33
N THR A 41 -5.81 26.85 -17.83
CA THR A 41 -6.99 26.40 -18.57
C THR A 41 -7.17 27.19 -19.86
N ALA A 42 -7.05 28.52 -19.81
CA ALA A 42 -7.18 29.39 -20.98
C ALA A 42 -6.14 29.09 -22.07
N ASN A 43 -4.90 28.77 -21.67
CA ASN A 43 -3.83 28.39 -22.57
C ASN A 43 -4.07 26.99 -23.17
N TRP A 44 -4.42 26.01 -22.32
CA TRP A 44 -4.68 24.62 -22.71
C TRP A 44 -5.71 24.51 -23.85
N ILE A 45 -6.87 25.16 -23.68
CA ILE A 45 -7.97 25.05 -24.65
C ILE A 45 -7.63 25.65 -26.02
N ALA A 46 -6.65 26.55 -26.09
CA ALA A 46 -6.18 27.19 -27.32
C ALA A 46 -5.13 26.36 -28.08
N LEU A 47 -4.52 25.36 -27.44
CA LEU A 47 -3.48 24.54 -28.06
C LEU A 47 -4.05 23.67 -29.19
N PRO A 48 -3.30 23.49 -30.30
CA PRO A 48 -3.62 22.49 -31.29
C PRO A 48 -3.44 21.08 -30.72
N LEU A 49 -4.33 20.14 -31.07
CA LEU A 49 -4.22 18.73 -30.67
C LEU A 49 -2.85 18.13 -31.01
N SER A 50 -2.29 18.49 -32.17
CA SER A 50 -0.97 18.04 -32.62
C SER A 50 0.21 18.60 -31.81
N GLY A 51 -0.02 19.59 -30.96
CA GLY A 51 0.98 20.18 -30.07
C GLY A 51 1.13 19.47 -28.74
N ILE A 52 0.30 18.47 -28.44
CA ILE A 52 0.27 17.79 -27.14
C ILE A 52 0.84 16.39 -27.31
N ASP A 53 2.05 16.18 -26.77
CA ASP A 53 2.75 14.92 -26.94
C ASP A 53 2.00 13.74 -26.31
N GLY A 54 1.85 12.67 -27.08
CA GLY A 54 1.15 11.44 -26.74
C GLY A 54 -0.35 11.57 -26.41
N PHE A 55 -0.99 12.69 -26.77
CA PHE A 55 -2.44 12.85 -26.79
C PHE A 55 -2.96 12.56 -28.21
N PHE A 56 -3.58 11.40 -28.40
CA PHE A 56 -4.06 10.93 -29.71
C PHE A 56 -5.56 10.68 -29.69
N PRO A 57 -6.39 11.72 -29.53
CA PRO A 57 -7.83 11.53 -29.51
C PRO A 57 -8.35 11.17 -30.91
N THR A 58 -9.46 10.44 -30.97
CA THR A 58 -10.18 10.21 -32.23
C THR A 58 -10.81 11.53 -32.71
N PRO A 59 -10.44 12.11 -33.87
CA PRO A 59 -10.95 13.41 -34.28
C PRO A 59 -12.45 13.37 -34.64
N TRP A 60 -13.22 14.35 -34.16
CA TRP A 60 -14.65 14.51 -34.44
C TRP A 60 -14.91 15.68 -35.41
N SER A 61 -16.05 15.67 -36.11
CA SER A 61 -16.50 16.78 -36.96
C SER A 61 -18.02 16.92 -36.88
N CYS A 62 -18.54 18.15 -36.86
CA CYS A 62 -19.99 18.41 -36.88
C CYS A 62 -20.64 18.05 -38.24
N SER A 63 -19.86 18.05 -39.33
CA SER A 63 -20.32 17.70 -40.69
C SER A 63 -19.12 17.48 -41.63
N GLY A 64 -18.90 16.24 -42.09
CA GLY A 64 -17.83 15.89 -43.05
C GLY A 64 -16.59 15.22 -42.43
N ALA A 65 -15.48 15.14 -43.17
CA ALA A 65 -14.22 14.61 -42.64
C ALA A 65 -13.61 15.57 -41.61
N ALA A 66 -13.18 15.06 -40.46
CA ALA A 66 -12.56 15.87 -39.42
C ALA A 66 -11.28 16.57 -39.96
N PRO A 67 -11.12 17.89 -39.76
CA PRO A 67 -9.92 18.59 -40.20
C PRO A 67 -8.68 18.07 -39.46
N SER A 68 -7.54 18.03 -40.17
CA SER A 68 -6.25 17.53 -39.66
C SER A 68 -5.65 18.37 -38.52
N SER A 69 -6.13 19.60 -38.33
CA SER A 69 -5.77 20.48 -37.22
C SER A 69 -7.02 21.00 -36.51
N GLN A 70 -7.14 20.70 -35.21
CA GLN A 70 -8.15 21.25 -34.30
C GLN A 70 -7.45 21.76 -33.05
N SER A 71 -7.94 22.83 -32.44
CA SER A 71 -7.63 23.16 -31.05
C SER A 71 -8.35 22.21 -30.10
N VAL A 72 -7.88 22.11 -28.86
CA VAL A 72 -8.56 21.39 -27.77
C VAL A 72 -10.02 21.86 -27.62
N LEU A 73 -10.27 23.17 -27.68
CA LEU A 73 -11.62 23.72 -27.64
C LEU A 73 -12.49 23.26 -28.83
N GLN A 74 -11.94 23.26 -30.05
CA GLN A 74 -12.67 22.81 -31.24
C GLN A 74 -12.96 21.31 -31.18
N PHE A 75 -12.02 20.51 -30.69
CA PHE A 75 -12.21 19.08 -30.46
C PHE A 75 -13.38 18.81 -29.52
N HIS A 76 -13.41 19.47 -28.36
CA HIS A 76 -14.50 19.35 -27.39
C HIS A 76 -15.85 19.77 -28.00
N ARG A 77 -15.90 20.89 -28.74
CA ARG A 77 -17.13 21.34 -29.43
C ARG A 77 -17.61 20.34 -30.49
N ASN A 78 -16.69 19.75 -31.26
CA ASN A 78 -17.02 18.77 -32.27
C ASN A 78 -17.57 17.48 -31.68
N TRP A 79 -17.12 17.08 -30.48
CA TRP A 79 -17.72 15.94 -29.75
C TRP A 79 -19.21 16.18 -29.48
N HIS A 80 -19.59 17.35 -28.97
CA HIS A 80 -20.98 17.72 -28.73
C HIS A 80 -21.81 17.82 -30.02
N CYS A 81 -21.23 18.36 -31.10
CA CYS A 81 -21.91 18.42 -32.40
C CYS A 81 -22.19 17.04 -33.01
N ALA A 82 -21.17 16.17 -33.06
CA ALA A 82 -21.22 14.88 -33.73
C ALA A 82 -22.02 13.85 -32.93
N ASN A 83 -22.31 14.17 -31.67
CA ASN A 83 -22.96 13.32 -30.71
C ASN A 83 -24.09 14.11 -30.01
N PRO A 84 -25.11 14.57 -30.77
CA PRO A 84 -26.02 15.63 -30.34
C PRO A 84 -26.98 15.22 -29.22
N ASP A 85 -27.10 13.93 -28.90
CA ASP A 85 -27.99 13.42 -27.85
C ASP A 85 -27.36 12.19 -27.18
N ASN A 86 -27.67 11.98 -25.90
CA ASN A 86 -27.32 10.79 -25.07
C ASN A 86 -27.93 9.48 -25.60
N THR A 87 -27.86 9.24 -26.89
CA THR A 87 -28.60 8.18 -27.59
C THR A 87 -27.68 7.44 -28.56
N GLY A 88 -27.97 6.16 -28.74
CA GLY A 88 -27.20 5.26 -29.61
C GLY A 88 -26.48 4.15 -28.85
N PRO A 89 -26.17 3.03 -29.53
CA PRO A 89 -25.44 1.94 -28.91
C PRO A 89 -24.05 2.42 -28.47
N ASN A 90 -23.66 2.08 -27.23
CA ASN A 90 -22.35 2.37 -26.64
C ASN A 90 -22.11 3.82 -26.18
N TRP A 91 -23.16 4.61 -25.95
CA TRP A 91 -23.04 6.01 -25.48
C TRP A 91 -22.18 6.14 -24.21
N GLY A 92 -22.53 5.44 -23.12
CA GLY A 92 -21.78 5.55 -21.86
C GLY A 92 -20.28 5.28 -22.00
N ASN A 93 -19.87 4.30 -22.83
CA ASN A 93 -18.44 4.06 -23.11
C ASN A 93 -17.77 5.23 -23.85
N ARG A 94 -18.48 5.88 -24.78
CA ARG A 94 -17.95 7.09 -25.45
C ARG A 94 -17.85 8.27 -24.49
N PHE A 95 -18.81 8.40 -23.56
CA PHE A 95 -18.80 9.42 -22.51
C PHE A 95 -17.55 9.27 -21.63
N PHE A 96 -17.31 8.08 -21.05
CA PHE A 96 -16.11 7.85 -20.23
C PHE A 96 -14.82 8.00 -21.04
N GLY A 97 -14.76 7.41 -22.23
CA GLY A 97 -13.56 7.47 -23.08
C GLY A 97 -13.18 8.91 -23.47
N PHE A 98 -14.16 9.78 -23.73
CA PHE A 98 -13.89 11.19 -24.01
C PHE A 98 -13.33 11.92 -22.79
N HIS A 99 -13.99 11.82 -21.63
CA HIS A 99 -13.57 12.51 -20.41
C HIS A 99 -12.18 12.08 -19.98
N LYS A 100 -11.92 10.77 -19.90
CA LYS A 100 -10.61 10.22 -19.56
C LYS A 100 -9.51 10.72 -20.48
N GLN A 101 -9.72 10.70 -21.81
CA GLN A 101 -8.74 11.24 -22.75
C GLN A 101 -8.49 12.73 -22.53
N PHE A 102 -9.55 13.51 -22.32
CA PHE A 102 -9.47 14.95 -22.16
C PHE A 102 -8.75 15.37 -20.87
N LEU A 103 -9.05 14.71 -19.75
CA LEU A 103 -8.39 14.91 -18.45
C LEU A 103 -6.91 14.53 -18.52
N LEU A 104 -6.58 13.35 -19.06
CA LEU A 104 -5.18 12.93 -19.26
C LEU A 104 -4.38 13.90 -20.14
N GLY A 105 -5.04 14.51 -21.14
CA GLY A 105 -4.43 15.56 -21.95
C GLY A 105 -4.08 16.80 -21.12
N TYR A 106 -4.98 17.20 -20.23
CA TYR A 106 -4.80 18.36 -19.36
C TYR A 106 -3.70 18.14 -18.31
N ASP A 107 -3.68 16.97 -17.66
CA ASP A 107 -2.61 16.63 -16.69
C ASP A 107 -1.21 16.63 -17.33
N ARG A 108 -1.11 16.18 -18.58
CA ARG A 108 0.14 16.26 -19.36
C ARG A 108 0.52 17.70 -19.64
N TYR A 109 -0.45 18.55 -19.98
CA TYR A 109 -0.20 19.96 -20.19
C TYR A 109 0.28 20.64 -18.91
N LEU A 110 -0.41 20.46 -17.78
CA LEU A 110 -0.01 20.99 -16.47
C LEU A 110 1.42 20.53 -16.12
N THR A 111 1.70 19.24 -16.31
CA THR A 111 3.05 18.69 -16.13
C THR A 111 4.08 19.39 -17.02
N SER A 112 3.75 19.69 -18.28
CA SER A 112 4.67 20.33 -19.23
C SER A 112 5.01 21.78 -18.87
N VAL A 113 4.08 22.50 -18.24
CA VAL A 113 4.29 23.89 -17.80
C VAL A 113 4.78 24.01 -16.36
N GLY A 114 4.84 22.87 -15.64
CA GLY A 114 5.34 22.79 -14.27
C GLY A 114 4.30 23.11 -13.22
N GLU A 115 3.04 22.87 -13.51
CA GLU A 115 1.91 23.04 -12.59
C GLU A 115 1.49 21.68 -11.98
N PRO A 116 0.92 21.66 -10.76
CA PRO A 116 0.46 20.43 -10.12
C PRO A 116 -0.75 19.84 -10.85
N HIS A 117 -1.02 18.55 -10.63
CA HIS A 117 -2.27 17.92 -11.04
C HIS A 117 -3.41 18.41 -10.14
N ILE A 118 -4.64 18.33 -10.65
CA ILE A 118 -5.83 18.81 -9.95
C ILE A 118 -6.55 17.67 -9.23
N GLN A 119 -7.08 17.95 -8.05
CA GLN A 119 -7.85 17.00 -7.24
C GLN A 119 -9.30 16.88 -7.77
N THR A 120 -9.93 15.73 -7.53
CA THR A 120 -11.36 15.53 -7.82
C THR A 120 -12.20 16.44 -6.94
N TRP A 121 -13.18 17.14 -7.52
CA TRP A 121 -14.17 17.90 -6.76
C TRP A 121 -15.54 17.25 -6.85
N VAL A 122 -16.17 17.03 -5.69
CA VAL A 122 -17.48 16.35 -5.61
C VAL A 122 -18.58 17.38 -5.40
N ALA A 123 -19.48 17.47 -6.38
CA ALA A 123 -20.66 18.33 -6.27
C ALA A 123 -21.59 17.83 -5.15
N ALA A 124 -21.93 18.73 -4.22
CA ALA A 124 -22.92 18.49 -3.16
C ALA A 124 -23.56 19.83 -2.72
N PRO A 125 -24.75 19.82 -2.09
CA PRO A 125 -25.36 21.04 -1.57
C PRO A 125 -24.42 21.77 -0.61
N GLY A 126 -23.99 22.97 -1.00
CA GLY A 126 -23.10 23.82 -0.19
C GLY A 126 -21.60 23.53 -0.36
N ALA A 127 -21.21 22.57 -1.20
CA ALA A 127 -19.81 22.34 -1.54
C ALA A 127 -19.16 23.63 -2.07
N LEU A 128 -17.98 23.97 -1.58
CA LEU A 128 -17.24 25.16 -2.00
C LEU A 128 -16.62 24.89 -3.36
N ILE A 129 -16.84 25.78 -4.33
CA ILE A 129 -16.19 25.70 -5.65
C ILE A 129 -14.82 26.38 -5.53
N PRO A 130 -13.69 25.63 -5.52
CA PRO A 130 -12.40 26.21 -5.15
C PRO A 130 -11.91 27.30 -6.13
N PRO A 131 -11.91 27.09 -7.46
CA PRO A 131 -11.35 28.07 -8.37
C PRO A 131 -12.30 29.26 -8.58
N ALA A 132 -11.73 30.45 -8.49
CA ALA A 132 -12.37 31.65 -9.01
C ALA A 132 -12.48 31.57 -10.55
N HIS A 133 -13.59 32.06 -11.12
CA HIS A 133 -13.74 32.13 -12.58
C HIS A 133 -14.81 33.13 -13.01
N SER A 134 -14.51 33.96 -14.02
CA SER A 134 -15.50 34.83 -14.68
C SER A 134 -16.36 35.71 -13.74
N GLY A 135 -15.81 36.11 -12.58
CA GLY A 135 -16.51 36.91 -11.56
C GLY A 135 -17.10 36.11 -10.39
N ARG A 136 -17.09 34.77 -10.45
CA ARG A 136 -17.32 33.89 -9.30
C ARG A 136 -16.07 33.93 -8.42
N PRO A 137 -16.18 34.35 -7.14
CA PRO A 137 -15.05 34.28 -6.22
C PRO A 137 -14.66 32.83 -5.96
N ALA A 138 -13.40 32.60 -5.59
CA ALA A 138 -12.96 31.31 -5.05
C ALA A 138 -13.82 30.92 -3.83
N ASP A 139 -13.97 29.62 -3.63
CA ASP A 139 -14.76 29.01 -2.55
C ASP A 139 -16.24 29.42 -2.53
N ALA A 140 -16.82 29.75 -3.68
CA ALA A 140 -18.25 30.05 -3.77
C ALA A 140 -19.09 28.79 -3.45
N PRO A 141 -20.04 28.84 -2.49
CA PRO A 141 -20.82 27.66 -2.14
C PRO A 141 -21.85 27.31 -3.23
N CYS A 142 -21.84 26.08 -3.72
CA CYS A 142 -22.87 25.57 -4.62
C CYS A 142 -24.09 25.07 -3.84
N THR A 143 -24.89 25.98 -3.28
CA THR A 143 -26.06 25.64 -2.44
C THR A 143 -27.12 24.81 -3.16
N THR A 144 -27.15 24.88 -4.50
CA THR A 144 -28.11 24.15 -5.33
C THR A 144 -27.55 22.87 -5.91
N CYS A 145 -26.24 22.55 -5.79
CA CYS A 145 -25.66 21.31 -6.33
C CYS A 145 -26.34 20.05 -5.74
N GLN A 146 -26.33 18.96 -6.50
CA GLN A 146 -26.79 17.63 -6.07
C GLN A 146 -25.59 16.77 -5.70
N ALA A 147 -25.66 16.15 -4.52
CA ALA A 147 -24.74 15.08 -4.13
C ALA A 147 -24.77 13.94 -5.16
N LEU A 148 -23.68 13.19 -5.25
CA LEU A 148 -23.63 11.99 -6.06
C LEU A 148 -24.72 10.99 -5.58
N PRO A 149 -25.58 10.48 -6.47
CA PRO A 149 -26.60 9.50 -6.08
C PRO A 149 -25.99 8.26 -5.45
N SER A 150 -26.63 7.72 -4.41
CA SER A 150 -26.17 6.50 -3.72
C SER A 150 -26.04 5.29 -4.66
N SER A 151 -26.75 5.26 -5.79
CA SER A 151 -26.56 4.23 -6.81
C SER A 151 -25.13 4.15 -7.34
N PHE A 152 -24.35 5.23 -7.26
CA PHE A 152 -22.94 5.27 -7.65
C PHE A 152 -21.95 5.07 -6.49
N LYS A 153 -22.46 4.81 -5.28
CA LYS A 153 -21.65 4.38 -4.14
C LYS A 153 -21.59 2.86 -4.07
N LEU A 154 -20.54 2.33 -3.46
CA LEU A 154 -20.44 0.89 -3.23
C LEU A 154 -21.46 0.42 -2.19
N PRO A 155 -21.86 -0.86 -2.21
CA PRO A 155 -22.77 -1.43 -1.20
C PRO A 155 -22.36 -1.15 0.24
N ALA A 156 -21.06 -1.27 0.53
CA ALA A 156 -20.52 -0.99 1.86
C ALA A 156 -20.70 0.48 2.27
N ALA A 157 -20.73 1.41 1.32
CA ALA A 157 -20.97 2.83 1.56
C ALA A 157 -22.46 3.21 1.49
N GLY A 158 -23.38 2.23 1.46
CA GLY A 158 -24.83 2.46 1.39
C GLY A 158 -25.39 2.53 -0.04
N GLY A 159 -24.60 2.14 -1.05
CA GLY A 159 -24.97 2.27 -2.46
C GLY A 159 -25.27 0.96 -3.20
N THR A 160 -25.30 1.03 -4.52
CA THR A 160 -25.57 -0.12 -5.42
C THR A 160 -24.72 -0.12 -6.69
N LEU A 161 -23.52 0.47 -6.63
CA LEU A 161 -22.66 0.64 -7.81
C LEU A 161 -22.33 -0.70 -8.47
N ASP A 162 -22.07 -1.74 -7.68
CA ASP A 162 -21.80 -3.10 -8.14
C ASP A 162 -22.93 -3.73 -8.97
N GLY A 163 -24.16 -3.23 -8.83
CA GLY A 163 -25.34 -3.69 -9.58
C GLY A 163 -25.39 -3.25 -11.04
N PHE A 164 -24.54 -2.30 -11.47
CA PHE A 164 -24.47 -1.92 -12.88
C PHE A 164 -23.85 -3.03 -13.74
N ALA A 165 -24.50 -3.37 -14.86
CA ALA A 165 -24.06 -4.46 -15.73
C ALA A 165 -22.85 -4.12 -16.63
N SER A 166 -22.57 -2.84 -16.86
CA SER A 166 -21.46 -2.39 -17.71
C SER A 166 -21.13 -0.92 -17.49
N VAL A 167 -19.94 -0.49 -17.93
CA VAL A 167 -19.56 0.93 -18.01
C VAL A 167 -20.57 1.75 -18.82
N THR A 168 -21.12 1.19 -19.90
CA THR A 168 -22.17 1.86 -20.68
C THR A 168 -23.39 2.18 -19.81
N ALA A 169 -23.86 1.22 -18.99
CA ALA A 169 -25.00 1.43 -18.11
C ALA A 169 -24.74 2.49 -17.03
N ILE A 170 -23.51 2.58 -16.52
CA ILE A 170 -23.11 3.64 -15.59
C ILE A 170 -23.18 4.99 -16.30
N GLY A 171 -22.60 5.09 -17.50
CA GLY A 171 -22.56 6.34 -18.28
C GLY A 171 -23.96 6.84 -18.63
N ASP A 172 -24.86 5.91 -19.00
CA ASP A 172 -26.25 6.22 -19.31
C ASP A 172 -27.02 6.72 -18.07
N ALA A 173 -26.69 6.20 -16.88
CA ALA A 173 -27.35 6.60 -15.63
C ALA A 173 -26.80 7.92 -15.05
N ILE A 174 -25.50 8.16 -15.15
CA ILE A 174 -24.85 9.32 -14.47
C ILE A 174 -25.03 10.63 -15.24
N VAL A 175 -25.27 10.57 -16.56
CA VAL A 175 -25.32 11.74 -17.43
C VAL A 175 -26.39 12.77 -17.02
N GLY A 176 -27.53 12.32 -16.50
CA GLY A 176 -28.60 13.21 -16.03
C GLY A 176 -28.20 14.03 -14.80
N TRP A 177 -27.55 13.38 -13.84
CA TRP A 177 -26.96 14.03 -12.66
C TRP A 177 -25.85 14.99 -13.08
N HIS A 178 -24.94 14.54 -13.94
CA HIS A 178 -23.86 15.34 -14.52
C HIS A 178 -24.40 16.63 -15.14
N ASN A 179 -25.33 16.53 -16.11
CA ASN A 179 -25.90 17.70 -16.80
C ASN A 179 -26.66 18.64 -15.84
N THR A 180 -27.25 18.09 -14.78
CA THR A 180 -27.99 18.89 -13.79
C THR A 180 -27.06 19.68 -12.88
N ASN A 181 -25.96 19.08 -12.44
CA ASN A 181 -24.94 19.76 -11.63
C ASN A 181 -24.17 20.78 -12.44
N HIS A 182 -23.95 20.47 -13.70
CA HIS A 182 -23.58 21.48 -14.68
C HIS A 182 -24.50 22.71 -14.55
N GLY A 183 -25.81 22.52 -14.59
CA GLY A 183 -26.78 23.59 -14.38
C GLY A 183 -26.59 24.45 -13.11
N ARG A 184 -26.07 23.85 -12.05
CA ARG A 184 -26.05 24.39 -10.68
C ARG A 184 -24.74 25.07 -10.34
N ILE A 185 -23.61 24.52 -10.81
CA ILE A 185 -22.27 25.07 -10.61
C ILE A 185 -22.17 26.46 -11.27
N ALA A 186 -22.64 26.63 -12.51
CA ALA A 186 -22.78 27.93 -13.18
C ALA A 186 -23.56 28.98 -12.36
N ALA A 187 -24.61 28.53 -11.68
CA ALA A 187 -25.50 29.42 -10.93
C ALA A 187 -24.89 29.86 -9.59
N ALA A 188 -23.87 29.16 -9.10
CA ALA A 188 -23.18 29.50 -7.87
C ALA A 188 -22.29 30.73 -8.08
N GLY A 189 -22.56 31.83 -7.35
CA GLY A 189 -21.71 33.02 -7.36
C GLY A 189 -22.08 34.12 -8.37
N GLY A 190 -23.24 34.05 -9.03
CA GLY A 190 -23.87 35.23 -9.65
C GLY A 190 -23.36 35.69 -11.02
N THR A 191 -22.58 34.87 -11.73
CA THR A 191 -22.08 35.20 -13.07
C THR A 191 -23.11 34.84 -14.15
N GLY A 192 -23.93 35.81 -14.56
CA GLY A 192 -24.63 35.90 -15.86
C GLY A 192 -25.27 34.63 -16.45
N SER A 193 -26.60 34.62 -16.50
CA SER A 193 -27.41 33.54 -17.11
C SER A 193 -27.20 33.35 -18.61
N CYS A 194 -27.13 32.10 -19.05
CA CYS A 194 -27.75 31.69 -20.31
C CYS A 194 -29.11 31.04 -19.98
N SER A 195 -30.12 31.22 -20.84
CA SER A 195 -31.51 30.85 -20.55
C SER A 195 -31.78 29.34 -20.66
N ALA A 196 -32.36 28.74 -19.62
CA ALA A 196 -33.17 27.51 -19.47
C ALA A 196 -32.75 26.16 -20.12
N SER A 197 -31.82 26.13 -21.08
CA SER A 197 -31.13 24.94 -21.60
C SER A 197 -29.61 25.05 -21.44
N SER A 198 -29.16 25.97 -20.58
CA SER A 198 -27.79 26.49 -20.56
C SER A 198 -27.32 26.90 -19.17
N ALA A 199 -26.82 25.91 -18.45
CA ALA A 199 -25.84 26.09 -17.39
C ALA A 199 -24.96 24.82 -17.40
N ASP A 200 -23.64 24.94 -17.61
CA ASP A 200 -22.67 25.21 -16.52
C ASP A 200 -21.51 26.20 -16.78
N MET A 201 -21.33 26.64 -18.01
CA MET A 201 -19.94 26.68 -18.46
C MET A 201 -19.76 27.71 -19.60
N ASN A 202 -20.41 28.85 -19.53
CA ASN A 202 -21.44 29.18 -20.52
C ASN A 202 -21.12 29.41 -22.05
N CYS A 203 -20.78 28.34 -22.79
CA CYS A 203 -20.91 28.12 -24.25
C CYS A 203 -19.69 28.43 -25.14
N PRO A 204 -19.18 27.42 -25.87
CA PRO A 204 -19.78 27.16 -27.19
C PRO A 204 -20.02 25.67 -27.55
N SER A 205 -20.25 24.70 -26.65
CA SER A 205 -21.50 24.58 -25.90
C SER A 205 -21.52 23.29 -25.01
N TRP A 206 -20.97 23.16 -23.80
CA TRP A 206 -20.70 24.10 -22.69
C TRP A 206 -20.04 23.27 -21.54
N SER A 207 -18.75 23.26 -21.17
CA SER A 207 -17.54 23.87 -21.67
C SER A 207 -16.32 23.29 -20.95
N PRO A 208 -15.12 23.50 -21.50
CA PRO A 208 -13.87 23.18 -20.84
C PRO A 208 -13.11 24.42 -20.36
N ARG A 209 -13.78 25.59 -20.22
CA ARG A 209 -13.11 26.89 -20.03
C ARG A 209 -12.91 27.31 -18.57
N ASP A 210 -13.71 26.75 -17.68
CA ASP A 210 -13.63 26.98 -16.24
C ASP A 210 -12.78 25.85 -15.64
N PRO A 211 -11.78 26.16 -14.81
CA PRO A 211 -10.96 25.16 -14.14
C PRO A 211 -11.78 24.14 -13.33
N ILE A 212 -12.96 24.52 -12.80
CA ILE A 212 -13.81 23.59 -12.04
C ILE A 212 -14.29 22.40 -12.87
N PHE A 213 -14.39 22.55 -14.19
CA PHE A 213 -14.76 21.43 -15.06
C PHE A 213 -13.79 20.29 -14.93
N TYR A 214 -12.49 20.54 -14.99
CA TYR A 214 -11.53 19.45 -14.94
C TYR A 214 -11.62 18.72 -13.61
N ARG A 215 -11.68 19.46 -12.48
CA ARG A 215 -11.87 18.89 -11.13
C ARG A 215 -13.15 18.06 -11.01
N TYR A 216 -14.28 18.59 -11.49
CA TYR A 216 -15.58 17.91 -11.40
C TYR A 216 -15.63 16.62 -12.22
N HIS A 217 -14.97 16.56 -13.37
CA HIS A 217 -15.05 15.39 -14.26
C HIS A 217 -14.12 14.24 -13.84
N HIS A 218 -13.12 14.47 -12.97
CA HIS A 218 -12.30 13.38 -12.41
C HIS A 218 -13.14 12.35 -11.63
N ILE A 219 -14.32 12.73 -11.11
CA ILE A 219 -15.22 11.80 -10.42
C ILE A 219 -15.65 10.62 -11.30
N PHE A 220 -15.62 10.77 -12.63
CA PHE A 220 -15.95 9.69 -13.55
C PHE A 220 -14.90 8.59 -13.54
N ASP A 221 -13.62 8.94 -13.47
CA ASP A 221 -12.56 7.96 -13.35
C ASP A 221 -12.70 7.19 -12.03
N ASP A 222 -12.99 7.88 -10.92
CA ASP A 222 -13.22 7.25 -9.61
C ASP A 222 -14.44 6.31 -9.60
N VAL A 223 -15.58 6.72 -10.16
CA VAL A 223 -16.79 5.88 -10.27
C VAL A 223 -16.51 4.63 -11.12
N GLN A 224 -15.87 4.80 -12.27
CA GLN A 224 -15.56 3.70 -13.17
C GLN A 224 -14.57 2.73 -12.53
N ASP A 225 -13.54 3.22 -11.86
CA ASP A 225 -12.52 2.41 -11.22
C ASP A 225 -13.08 1.65 -10.01
N ALA A 226 -13.88 2.31 -9.16
CA ALA A 226 -14.58 1.67 -8.05
C ALA A 226 -15.58 0.59 -8.53
N TRP A 227 -16.26 0.80 -9.67
CA TRP A 227 -17.12 -0.25 -10.22
C TRP A 227 -16.30 -1.45 -10.73
N ARG A 228 -15.20 -1.17 -11.44
CA ARG A 228 -14.33 -2.19 -12.02
C ARG A 228 -13.76 -3.09 -10.94
N THR A 229 -13.37 -2.56 -9.79
CA THR A 229 -12.77 -3.37 -8.73
C THR A 229 -13.65 -4.54 -8.25
N HIS A 230 -14.97 -4.43 -8.39
CA HIS A 230 -15.95 -5.47 -8.07
C HIS A 230 -16.20 -6.49 -9.20
N GLN A 231 -15.65 -6.27 -10.39
CA GLN A 231 -15.86 -7.15 -11.53
C GLN A 231 -14.84 -8.30 -11.60
N ALA A 232 -15.27 -9.45 -12.14
CA ALA A 232 -14.37 -10.52 -12.53
C ALA A 232 -13.29 -9.98 -13.49
N THR A 233 -12.05 -10.41 -13.32
CA THR A 233 -10.89 -9.81 -14.00
C THR A 233 -9.93 -10.86 -14.53
N ASP A 234 -9.36 -10.58 -15.70
CA ASP A 234 -8.22 -11.32 -16.27
C ASP A 234 -6.93 -10.59 -15.91
N ILE A 235 -6.08 -11.26 -15.12
CA ILE A 235 -4.85 -10.70 -14.59
C ILE A 235 -3.65 -11.33 -15.31
N ALA A 236 -2.70 -10.50 -15.73
CA ALA A 236 -1.37 -10.95 -16.13
C ALA A 236 -0.32 -10.49 -15.12
N ILE A 237 0.47 -11.42 -14.59
CA ILE A 237 1.75 -11.08 -13.97
C ILE A 237 2.74 -10.85 -15.11
N VAL A 238 3.29 -9.64 -15.19
CA VAL A 238 4.31 -9.22 -16.17
C VAL A 238 5.65 -9.23 -15.45
N PHE A 239 6.40 -10.31 -15.67
CA PHE A 239 7.44 -10.75 -14.77
C PHE A 239 8.82 -10.63 -15.41
N ASP A 240 9.64 -9.71 -14.89
CA ASP A 240 11.01 -9.54 -15.36
C ASP A 240 11.88 -10.76 -15.02
N ARG A 241 12.63 -11.22 -16.03
CA ARG A 241 13.65 -12.26 -15.92
C ARG A 241 14.94 -11.85 -16.64
N SER A 242 15.19 -10.55 -16.76
CA SER A 242 16.46 -9.98 -17.20
C SER A 242 17.63 -10.51 -16.37
N GLY A 243 18.84 -10.32 -16.88
CA GLY A 243 20.05 -10.79 -16.20
C GLY A 243 20.30 -10.11 -14.84
N SER A 244 19.91 -8.85 -14.64
CA SER A 244 19.97 -8.15 -13.34
C SER A 244 19.18 -8.85 -12.24
N MET A 245 18.09 -9.54 -12.58
CA MET A 245 17.31 -10.33 -11.61
C MET A 245 18.12 -11.48 -10.97
N SER A 246 19.32 -11.79 -11.47
CA SER A 246 20.24 -12.74 -10.82
C SER A 246 21.09 -12.15 -9.69
N LEU A 247 21.02 -10.83 -9.48
CA LEU A 247 21.72 -10.16 -8.40
C LEU A 247 21.17 -10.61 -7.03
N PRO A 248 22.01 -10.60 -5.99
CA PRO A 248 21.58 -10.96 -4.65
C PRO A 248 20.61 -9.93 -4.06
N THR A 249 19.78 -10.36 -3.11
CA THR A 249 18.97 -9.47 -2.26
C THR A 249 19.59 -9.35 -0.87
N SER A 250 19.21 -8.31 -0.12
CA SER A 250 19.63 -8.13 1.28
C SER A 250 19.16 -9.26 2.20
N GLY A 251 18.04 -9.92 1.89
CA GLY A 251 17.46 -11.03 2.64
C GLY A 251 17.96 -12.42 2.22
N GLY A 252 18.97 -12.51 1.36
CA GLY A 252 19.48 -13.77 0.80
C GLY A 252 18.78 -14.19 -0.50
N GLY A 253 19.35 -15.19 -1.18
CA GLY A 253 18.89 -15.61 -2.52
C GLY A 253 19.10 -14.54 -3.60
N THR A 254 18.52 -14.76 -4.79
CA THR A 254 18.55 -13.79 -5.90
C THR A 254 17.28 -12.95 -5.96
N ARG A 255 17.31 -11.82 -6.67
CA ARG A 255 16.13 -10.99 -6.90
C ARG A 255 14.99 -11.79 -7.56
N LEU A 256 15.36 -12.66 -8.50
CA LEU A 256 14.44 -13.60 -9.15
C LEU A 256 13.78 -14.57 -8.16
N ASP A 257 14.48 -15.06 -7.14
CA ASP A 257 13.91 -15.98 -6.16
C ASP A 257 12.86 -15.28 -5.28
N ALA A 258 13.18 -14.07 -4.82
CA ALA A 258 12.24 -13.24 -4.06
C ALA A 258 11.01 -12.88 -4.89
N ALA A 259 11.21 -12.52 -6.16
CA ALA A 259 10.15 -12.25 -7.14
C ALA A 259 9.22 -13.45 -7.34
N LYS A 260 9.77 -14.65 -7.52
CA LYS A 260 8.98 -15.89 -7.62
C LYS A 260 8.16 -16.14 -6.37
N SER A 261 8.76 -15.93 -5.20
CA SER A 261 8.08 -16.09 -3.91
C SER A 261 6.89 -15.13 -3.77
N ALA A 262 7.07 -13.86 -4.13
CA ALA A 262 6.01 -12.85 -4.09
C ALA A 262 4.88 -13.13 -5.11
N ALA A 263 5.23 -13.56 -6.32
CA ALA A 263 4.24 -13.96 -7.32
C ALA A 263 3.39 -15.17 -6.88
N SER A 264 4.02 -16.16 -6.22
CA SER A 264 3.31 -17.29 -5.63
C SER A 264 2.39 -16.86 -4.48
N LEU A 265 2.81 -15.94 -3.61
CA LEU A 265 1.95 -15.35 -2.57
C LEU A 265 0.72 -14.67 -3.20
N PHE A 266 0.90 -13.87 -4.25
CA PHE A 266 -0.21 -13.22 -4.96
C PHE A 266 -1.20 -14.22 -5.56
N ALA A 267 -0.72 -15.34 -6.11
CA ALA A 267 -1.62 -16.38 -6.59
C ALA A 267 -2.41 -17.05 -5.46
N ASP A 268 -1.79 -17.31 -4.30
CA ASP A 268 -2.48 -17.84 -3.12
C ASP A 268 -3.47 -16.82 -2.48
N LEU A 269 -3.31 -15.52 -2.78
CA LEU A 269 -4.26 -14.47 -2.37
C LEU A 269 -5.55 -14.50 -3.20
N LEU A 270 -5.53 -15.06 -4.42
CA LEU A 270 -6.73 -15.20 -5.24
C LEU A 270 -7.70 -16.19 -4.58
N GLU A 271 -8.97 -15.78 -4.52
CA GLU A 271 -9.99 -16.54 -3.80
C GLU A 271 -10.58 -17.65 -4.68
N ASP A 272 -10.59 -18.86 -4.15
CA ASP A 272 -11.27 -19.99 -4.78
C ASP A 272 -12.76 -19.70 -4.98
N GLY A 273 -13.29 -20.03 -6.16
CA GLY A 273 -14.68 -19.77 -6.54
C GLY A 273 -14.94 -18.38 -7.13
N SER A 274 -13.95 -17.49 -7.17
CA SER A 274 -14.04 -16.25 -7.96
C SER A 274 -13.93 -16.54 -9.47
N SER A 275 -14.53 -15.67 -10.29
CA SER A 275 -14.42 -15.76 -11.76
C SER A 275 -13.15 -15.11 -12.32
N HIS A 276 -12.19 -14.77 -11.45
CA HIS A 276 -10.90 -14.22 -11.88
C HIS A 276 -10.08 -15.27 -12.62
N ARG A 277 -9.14 -14.82 -13.46
CA ARG A 277 -8.15 -15.70 -14.09
C ARG A 277 -6.78 -15.08 -14.03
N LEU A 278 -5.77 -15.89 -13.75
CA LEU A 278 -4.38 -15.47 -13.69
C LEU A 278 -3.61 -16.03 -14.89
N GLY A 279 -2.75 -15.21 -15.48
CA GLY A 279 -1.78 -15.57 -16.50
C GLY A 279 -0.39 -15.04 -16.14
N LEU A 280 0.64 -15.55 -16.82
CA LEU A 280 2.04 -15.13 -16.63
C LEU A 280 2.68 -14.84 -17.98
N VAL A 281 3.23 -13.64 -18.11
CA VAL A 281 4.16 -13.26 -19.18
C VAL A 281 5.49 -12.97 -18.53
N THR A 282 6.55 -13.68 -18.94
CA THR A 282 7.92 -13.36 -18.51
C THR A 282 8.62 -12.58 -19.60
N PHE A 283 9.48 -11.62 -19.25
CA PHE A 283 10.22 -10.83 -20.24
C PHE A 283 11.69 -10.64 -19.88
N SER A 284 12.50 -10.42 -20.90
CA SER A 284 13.92 -10.04 -20.82
C SER A 284 14.22 -9.22 -22.07
N THR A 285 15.15 -9.64 -22.93
CA THR A 285 15.34 -9.04 -24.27
C THR A 285 14.06 -9.07 -25.09
N THR A 286 13.30 -10.16 -24.94
CA THR A 286 11.95 -10.32 -25.48
C THR A 286 11.04 -10.97 -24.42
N ALA A 287 9.75 -10.76 -24.58
CA ALA A 287 8.69 -11.39 -23.80
C ALA A 287 8.34 -12.79 -24.31
N SER A 288 7.85 -13.65 -23.41
CA SER A 288 7.43 -15.00 -23.74
C SER A 288 6.25 -14.98 -24.73
N SER A 289 6.40 -15.70 -25.85
CA SER A 289 5.35 -15.91 -26.84
C SER A 289 5.41 -17.37 -27.33
N PRO A 290 4.45 -18.25 -26.97
CA PRO A 290 3.24 -17.97 -26.17
C PRO A 290 3.56 -17.53 -24.73
N ALA A 291 2.55 -17.00 -24.03
CA ALA A 291 2.66 -16.64 -22.62
C ALA A 291 3.20 -17.80 -21.79
N THR A 292 4.02 -17.50 -20.77
CA THR A 292 4.66 -18.51 -19.91
C THR A 292 3.60 -19.33 -19.15
N MET A 293 2.49 -18.69 -18.78
CA MET A 293 1.26 -19.35 -18.32
C MET A 293 0.06 -18.73 -19.05
N PRO A 294 -0.80 -19.52 -19.71
CA PRO A 294 -2.06 -19.01 -20.25
C PRO A 294 -3.01 -18.59 -19.12
N LEU A 295 -4.06 -17.83 -19.46
CA LEU A 295 -5.09 -17.48 -18.48
C LEU A 295 -5.72 -18.74 -17.89
N THR A 296 -5.57 -18.91 -16.59
CA THR A 296 -5.99 -20.07 -15.81
C THR A 296 -6.94 -19.61 -14.70
N THR A 297 -8.00 -20.35 -14.42
CA THR A 297 -8.92 -20.04 -13.32
C THR A 297 -8.20 -20.09 -11.98
N VAL A 298 -8.64 -19.27 -11.03
CA VAL A 298 -8.02 -19.13 -9.70
C VAL A 298 -7.76 -20.45 -8.99
N ALA A 299 -8.69 -21.41 -9.04
CA ALA A 299 -8.55 -22.71 -8.39
C ALA A 299 -7.35 -23.53 -8.89
N GLY A 300 -6.92 -23.33 -10.14
CA GLY A 300 -5.74 -23.97 -10.72
C GLY A 300 -4.51 -23.07 -10.80
N ALA A 301 -4.67 -21.77 -10.55
CA ALA A 301 -3.63 -20.77 -10.81
C ALA A 301 -2.40 -20.94 -9.90
N PRO A 302 -2.50 -21.17 -8.57
CA PRO A 302 -1.33 -21.31 -7.71
C PRO A 302 -0.38 -22.45 -8.13
N ALA A 303 -0.94 -23.64 -8.39
CA ALA A 303 -0.16 -24.80 -8.82
C ALA A 303 0.46 -24.58 -10.21
N THR A 304 -0.31 -24.06 -11.16
CA THR A 304 0.18 -23.80 -12.53
C THR A 304 1.25 -22.71 -12.55
N LEU A 305 1.08 -21.64 -11.77
CA LEU A 305 2.05 -20.55 -11.66
C LEU A 305 3.36 -21.06 -11.05
N THR A 306 3.29 -21.84 -9.97
CA THR A 306 4.48 -22.42 -9.33
C THR A 306 5.27 -23.30 -10.31
N ALA A 307 4.57 -24.12 -11.09
CA ALA A 307 5.20 -24.94 -12.13
C ALA A 307 5.83 -24.08 -13.24
N ALA A 308 5.13 -23.03 -13.70
CA ALA A 308 5.63 -22.10 -14.71
C ALA A 308 6.89 -21.35 -14.24
N LEU A 309 6.89 -20.86 -13.00
CA LEU A 309 8.00 -20.11 -12.41
C LEU A 309 9.24 -20.98 -12.13
N ALA A 310 9.08 -22.29 -11.93
CA ALA A 310 10.20 -23.20 -11.70
C ALA A 310 11.22 -23.18 -12.86
N GLY A 311 10.75 -23.04 -14.10
CA GLY A 311 11.60 -22.99 -15.30
C GLY A 311 12.19 -21.60 -15.63
N VAL A 312 11.77 -20.55 -14.93
CA VAL A 312 12.19 -19.18 -15.24
C VAL A 312 13.61 -18.93 -14.74
N THR A 313 14.48 -18.43 -15.62
CA THR A 313 15.87 -18.09 -15.29
C THR A 313 16.22 -16.68 -15.73
N ALA A 314 17.07 -16.01 -14.95
CA ALA A 314 17.53 -14.64 -15.19
C ALA A 314 18.58 -14.61 -16.33
N SER A 315 18.27 -13.94 -17.42
CA SER A 315 19.19 -13.70 -18.55
C SER A 315 18.67 -12.65 -19.53
N GLY A 316 19.58 -12.03 -20.27
CA GLY A 316 19.25 -11.07 -21.32
C GLY A 316 18.94 -9.67 -20.81
N ASN A 317 18.60 -8.78 -21.74
CA ASN A 317 18.31 -7.37 -21.48
C ASN A 317 16.93 -7.17 -20.82
N THR A 318 16.50 -5.92 -20.65
CA THR A 318 15.25 -5.52 -19.98
C THR A 318 14.32 -4.79 -20.96
N SER A 319 13.34 -5.49 -21.51
CA SER A 319 12.33 -5.00 -22.47
C SER A 319 10.94 -4.91 -21.83
N ILE A 320 10.70 -3.88 -21.02
CA ILE A 320 9.42 -3.71 -20.30
C ILE A 320 8.25 -3.55 -21.28
N GLY A 321 8.45 -2.81 -22.38
CA GLY A 321 7.41 -2.58 -23.38
C GLY A 321 6.94 -3.86 -24.08
N ASP A 322 7.84 -4.80 -24.39
CA ASP A 322 7.43 -6.09 -24.97
C ASP A 322 6.61 -6.92 -23.97
N GLY A 323 7.02 -6.91 -22.70
CA GLY A 323 6.27 -7.52 -21.60
C GLY A 323 4.83 -7.01 -21.53
N LEU A 324 4.66 -5.69 -21.54
CA LEU A 324 3.35 -5.03 -21.54
C LEU A 324 2.51 -5.38 -22.77
N GLN A 325 3.09 -5.37 -23.97
CA GLN A 325 2.37 -5.71 -25.21
C GLN A 325 1.88 -7.17 -25.23
N LYS A 326 2.71 -8.11 -24.79
CA LYS A 326 2.33 -9.54 -24.71
C LYS A 326 1.34 -9.80 -23.58
N ALA A 327 1.48 -9.13 -22.44
CA ALA A 327 0.50 -9.18 -21.36
C ALA A 327 -0.86 -8.65 -21.81
N GLN A 328 -0.88 -7.53 -22.55
CA GLN A 328 -2.10 -6.98 -23.13
C GLN A 328 -2.78 -7.98 -24.06
N THR A 329 -1.99 -8.63 -24.92
CA THR A 329 -2.49 -9.68 -25.82
C THR A 329 -3.08 -10.86 -25.04
N LEU A 330 -2.42 -11.29 -23.96
CA LEU A 330 -2.88 -12.38 -23.10
C LEU A 330 -4.22 -12.06 -22.43
N VAL A 331 -4.32 -10.90 -21.75
CA VAL A 331 -5.55 -10.53 -21.04
C VAL A 331 -6.69 -10.20 -21.99
N ALA A 332 -6.41 -9.60 -23.15
CA ALA A 332 -7.41 -9.35 -24.20
C ALA A 332 -8.02 -10.63 -24.77
N GLY A 333 -7.28 -11.75 -24.76
CA GLY A 333 -7.79 -13.06 -25.13
C GLY A 333 -8.73 -13.70 -24.10
N GLY A 334 -8.83 -13.13 -22.89
CA GLY A 334 -9.73 -13.59 -21.85
C GLY A 334 -11.17 -13.06 -21.98
N SER A 335 -12.13 -13.87 -21.52
CA SER A 335 -13.56 -13.58 -21.46
C SER A 335 -14.03 -12.55 -20.41
N ASN A 336 -13.22 -12.13 -19.43
CA ASN A 336 -13.70 -11.17 -18.43
C ASN A 336 -13.57 -9.75 -18.98
N ALA A 337 -14.55 -8.87 -18.77
CA ALA A 337 -14.48 -7.51 -19.32
C ALA A 337 -13.32 -6.69 -18.71
N ARG A 338 -13.04 -6.89 -17.42
CA ARG A 338 -11.96 -6.20 -16.71
C ARG A 338 -10.61 -6.89 -16.94
N LYS A 339 -9.57 -6.06 -17.13
CA LYS A 339 -8.18 -6.47 -17.35
C LYS A 339 -7.29 -5.82 -16.29
N ALA A 340 -6.34 -6.57 -15.77
CA ALA A 340 -5.33 -6.05 -14.85
C ALA A 340 -3.94 -6.63 -15.15
N MET A 341 -2.90 -5.87 -14.81
CA MET A 341 -1.51 -6.32 -14.84
C MET A 341 -0.82 -5.99 -13.53
N LEU A 342 -0.01 -6.94 -13.05
CA LEU A 342 0.99 -6.70 -12.02
C LEU A 342 2.35 -6.76 -12.73
N LEU A 343 2.99 -5.60 -12.90
CA LEU A 343 4.32 -5.47 -13.48
C LEU A 343 5.37 -5.54 -12.37
N LEU A 344 6.35 -6.43 -12.50
CA LEU A 344 7.53 -6.48 -11.64
C LEU A 344 8.78 -6.31 -12.50
N THR A 345 9.70 -5.42 -12.08
CA THR A 345 11.04 -5.25 -12.68
C THR A 345 12.06 -4.78 -11.64
N ASP A 346 13.34 -5.14 -11.81
CA ASP A 346 14.45 -4.64 -10.97
C ASP A 346 15.33 -3.59 -11.66
N GLY A 347 14.98 -3.18 -12.88
CA GLY A 347 15.88 -2.41 -13.73
C GLY A 347 15.21 -1.32 -14.57
N MET A 348 16.06 -0.58 -15.27
CA MET A 348 15.68 0.36 -16.32
C MET A 348 15.57 -0.40 -17.65
N GLU A 349 14.54 -0.09 -18.43
CA GLU A 349 14.45 -0.61 -19.80
C GLU A 349 15.67 -0.18 -20.62
N ASN A 350 16.32 -1.14 -21.27
CA ASN A 350 17.55 -0.92 -22.03
C ASN A 350 17.50 -1.52 -23.45
N THR A 351 16.36 -2.11 -23.82
CA THR A 351 16.10 -2.60 -25.17
C THR A 351 14.63 -2.38 -25.54
N ALA A 352 14.37 -2.15 -26.83
CA ALA A 352 13.02 -2.03 -27.34
C ALA A 352 12.33 -3.40 -27.48
N PRO A 353 10.99 -3.45 -27.56
CA PRO A 353 10.01 -2.38 -27.31
C PRO A 353 10.06 -1.74 -25.91
N THR A 354 9.89 -0.42 -25.83
CA THR A 354 9.90 0.35 -24.57
C THR A 354 8.48 0.67 -24.07
N ILE A 355 8.34 1.08 -22.81
CA ILE A 355 7.08 1.53 -22.20
C ILE A 355 6.42 2.59 -23.09
N ALA A 356 7.20 3.58 -23.56
CA ALA A 356 6.71 4.64 -24.45
C ALA A 356 6.03 4.10 -25.72
N THR A 357 6.55 3.02 -26.30
CA THR A 357 5.97 2.37 -27.48
C THR A 357 4.78 1.46 -27.17
N ALA A 358 4.70 0.93 -25.95
CA ALA A 358 3.63 0.02 -25.52
C ALA A 358 2.39 0.75 -24.99
N GLN A 359 2.58 1.91 -24.35
CA GLN A 359 1.56 2.58 -23.55
C GLN A 359 0.26 2.88 -24.32
N GLY A 360 0.35 3.24 -25.60
CA GLY A 360 -0.82 3.52 -26.44
C GLY A 360 -1.73 2.31 -26.69
N GLY A 361 -1.24 1.08 -26.49
CA GLY A 361 -1.99 -0.16 -26.71
C GLY A 361 -2.67 -0.75 -25.47
N LEU A 362 -2.48 -0.15 -24.28
CA LEU A 362 -2.93 -0.73 -23.00
C LEU A 362 -4.43 -0.55 -22.73
N GLY A 363 -5.08 0.41 -23.39
CA GLY A 363 -6.51 0.71 -23.18
C GLY A 363 -6.81 1.04 -21.72
N ASP A 364 -7.89 0.47 -21.19
CA ASP A 364 -8.34 0.60 -19.79
C ASP A 364 -7.80 -0.50 -18.86
N THR A 365 -6.66 -1.09 -19.20
CA THR A 365 -6.09 -2.17 -18.39
C THR A 365 -5.46 -1.59 -17.13
N HIS A 366 -5.93 -2.04 -15.96
CA HIS A 366 -5.40 -1.62 -14.66
C HIS A 366 -3.95 -2.08 -14.47
N ILE A 367 -3.02 -1.22 -14.02
CA ILE A 367 -1.61 -1.62 -13.83
C ILE A 367 -1.06 -1.23 -12.46
N CYS A 368 -0.72 -2.23 -11.65
CA CYS A 368 0.14 -2.05 -10.48
C CYS A 368 1.59 -2.39 -10.84
N SER A 369 2.54 -1.52 -10.52
CA SER A 369 3.97 -1.71 -10.84
C SER A 369 4.79 -1.82 -9.56
N VAL A 370 5.63 -2.84 -9.47
CA VAL A 370 6.55 -3.07 -8.37
C VAL A 370 7.99 -2.98 -8.88
N GLY A 371 8.73 -2.00 -8.36
CA GLY A 371 10.17 -1.89 -8.60
C GLY A 371 10.96 -2.63 -7.52
N PHE A 372 11.79 -3.61 -7.91
CA PHE A 372 12.52 -4.43 -6.94
C PHE A 372 14.03 -4.35 -7.11
N GLY A 373 14.65 -3.30 -6.57
CA GLY A 373 16.08 -3.11 -6.72
C GLY A 373 16.61 -1.88 -6.01
N THR A 374 17.91 -1.63 -6.19
CA THR A 374 18.60 -0.50 -5.57
C THR A 374 17.94 0.83 -5.98
N PRO A 375 17.67 1.74 -5.04
CA PRO A 375 17.23 3.09 -5.37
C PRO A 375 18.15 3.75 -6.41
N GLY A 376 17.55 4.34 -7.45
CA GLY A 376 18.28 4.92 -8.59
C GLY A 376 18.72 3.92 -9.68
N GLY A 377 18.51 2.61 -9.47
CA GLY A 377 18.65 1.56 -10.49
C GLY A 377 17.37 1.27 -11.28
N LEU A 378 16.27 1.95 -10.91
CA LEU A 378 14.93 1.87 -11.49
C LEU A 378 14.53 3.22 -12.09
N ASP A 379 13.67 3.22 -13.11
CA ASP A 379 13.04 4.43 -13.65
C ASP A 379 11.71 4.70 -12.92
N GLY A 380 11.81 5.09 -11.65
CA GLY A 380 10.66 5.29 -10.76
C GLY A 380 9.60 6.26 -11.31
N PRO A 381 9.95 7.47 -11.79
CA PRO A 381 8.99 8.38 -12.40
C PRO A 381 8.22 7.75 -13.56
N LYS A 382 8.90 7.02 -14.46
CA LYS A 382 8.25 6.37 -15.61
C LYS A 382 7.32 5.24 -15.19
N LEU A 383 7.72 4.41 -14.22
CA LEU A 383 6.88 3.32 -13.71
C LEU A 383 5.66 3.84 -12.95
N ARG A 384 5.81 4.92 -12.18
CA ARG A 384 4.69 5.60 -11.53
C ARG A 384 3.73 6.20 -12.54
N ASP A 385 4.24 6.98 -13.49
CA ASP A 385 3.41 7.56 -14.55
C ASP A 385 2.67 6.47 -15.35
N LEU A 386 3.29 5.31 -15.62
CA LEU A 386 2.64 4.17 -16.26
C LEU A 386 1.46 3.62 -15.43
N SER A 387 1.70 3.36 -14.15
CA SER A 387 0.70 2.76 -13.26
C SER A 387 -0.47 3.67 -12.98
N GLU A 388 -0.22 4.93 -12.64
CA GLU A 388 -1.25 5.88 -12.24
C GLU A 388 -2.14 6.29 -13.42
N ARG A 389 -1.58 6.39 -14.62
CA ARG A 389 -2.37 6.55 -15.86
C ARG A 389 -3.33 5.39 -16.12
N GLN A 390 -3.06 4.25 -15.50
CA GLN A 390 -3.87 3.04 -15.58
C GLN A 390 -4.63 2.75 -14.29
N GLY A 391 -4.83 3.75 -13.44
CA GLY A 391 -5.63 3.64 -12.22
C GLY A 391 -4.99 2.81 -11.11
N GLY A 392 -3.73 2.39 -11.26
CA GLY A 392 -3.00 1.62 -10.25
C GLY A 392 -1.84 2.39 -9.62
N ILE A 393 -1.06 1.68 -8.80
CA ILE A 393 0.00 2.28 -7.98
C ILE A 393 1.41 1.80 -8.40
N TYR A 394 2.42 2.60 -8.07
CA TYR A 394 3.83 2.22 -8.12
C TYR A 394 4.45 2.26 -6.74
N ILE A 395 5.13 1.16 -6.39
CA ILE A 395 5.89 1.04 -5.15
C ILE A 395 7.24 0.39 -5.46
N SER A 396 8.29 0.74 -4.72
CA SER A 396 9.59 0.11 -4.88
C SER A 396 10.34 -0.13 -3.59
N THR A 397 11.09 -1.23 -3.55
CA THR A 397 11.91 -1.64 -2.41
C THR A 397 13.11 -2.46 -2.86
N PRO A 398 14.24 -2.41 -2.14
CA PRO A 398 15.31 -3.41 -2.25
C PRO A 398 15.12 -4.63 -1.34
N ASN A 399 14.16 -4.62 -0.42
CA ASN A 399 13.93 -5.65 0.60
C ASN A 399 12.97 -6.75 0.12
N SER A 400 13.33 -8.01 0.29
CA SER A 400 12.55 -9.16 -0.19
C SER A 400 11.27 -9.47 0.61
N LEU A 401 11.21 -9.08 1.89
CA LEU A 401 9.99 -9.17 2.70
C LEU A 401 9.02 -8.04 2.33
N GLU A 402 9.52 -6.82 2.18
CA GLU A 402 8.73 -5.69 1.66
C GLU A 402 8.20 -5.97 0.25
N LEU A 403 8.96 -6.66 -0.60
CA LEU A 403 8.48 -7.08 -1.92
C LEU A 403 7.19 -7.90 -1.82
N LYS A 404 7.11 -8.84 -0.87
CA LYS A 404 5.89 -9.63 -0.63
C LYS A 404 4.74 -8.75 -0.15
N LYS A 405 5.01 -7.79 0.75
CA LYS A 405 4.05 -6.77 1.17
C LYS A 405 3.52 -5.95 -0.01
N PHE A 406 4.38 -5.55 -0.95
CA PHE A 406 3.93 -4.79 -2.13
C PHE A 406 3.12 -5.62 -3.12
N PHE A 407 3.34 -6.93 -3.21
CA PHE A 407 2.44 -7.83 -3.93
C PHE A 407 1.06 -7.92 -3.24
N VAL A 408 1.01 -7.89 -1.91
CA VAL A 408 -0.24 -7.75 -1.14
C VAL A 408 -0.92 -6.40 -1.45
N PHE A 409 -0.16 -5.32 -1.59
CA PHE A 409 -0.70 -3.99 -1.92
C PHE A 409 -1.23 -3.92 -3.36
N CYS A 410 -0.52 -4.50 -4.32
CA CYS A 410 -1.05 -4.64 -5.68
C CYS A 410 -2.32 -5.51 -5.72
N PHE A 411 -2.39 -6.57 -4.90
CA PHE A 411 -3.61 -7.35 -4.76
C PHE A 411 -4.75 -6.49 -4.22
N ALA A 412 -4.49 -5.73 -3.16
CA ALA A 412 -5.42 -4.78 -2.57
C ALA A 412 -5.92 -3.73 -3.57
N ASP A 413 -5.01 -3.17 -4.36
CA ASP A 413 -5.32 -2.19 -5.39
C ASP A 413 -6.20 -2.76 -6.52
N ILE A 414 -5.88 -3.97 -6.98
CA ILE A 414 -6.63 -4.67 -8.05
C ILE A 414 -7.99 -5.17 -7.56
N PHE A 415 -8.11 -5.77 -6.38
CA PHE A 415 -9.35 -6.42 -5.92
C PHE A 415 -10.16 -5.63 -4.90
N ASP A 416 -9.73 -4.38 -4.65
CA ASP A 416 -10.35 -3.46 -3.73
C ASP A 416 -10.53 -4.05 -2.35
N THR A 417 -9.39 -4.45 -1.79
CA THR A 417 -9.28 -4.81 -0.38
C THR A 417 -8.40 -3.81 0.33
N PHE A 418 -8.72 -3.43 1.56
CA PHE A 418 -7.94 -2.43 2.31
C PHE A 418 -6.82 -3.06 3.08
N VAL A 419 -5.70 -2.38 3.18
CA VAL A 419 -4.58 -2.77 4.04
C VAL A 419 -4.77 -2.08 5.39
N GLY A 420 -4.90 -2.85 6.47
CA GLY A 420 -4.81 -2.36 7.85
C GLY A 420 -3.34 -2.16 8.29
N GLU A 421 -3.10 -1.80 9.55
CA GLU A 421 -1.72 -1.61 10.02
C GLU A 421 -0.88 -2.87 9.89
N ASP A 422 0.25 -2.77 9.19
CA ASP A 422 1.11 -3.92 8.87
C ASP A 422 2.62 -3.64 9.03
N PRO A 423 3.07 -3.31 10.26
CA PRO A 423 4.48 -3.10 10.54
C PRO A 423 5.29 -4.38 10.26
N ILE A 424 6.54 -4.18 9.79
CA ILE A 424 7.54 -5.24 9.79
C ILE A 424 8.11 -5.33 11.20
N GLU A 425 7.95 -6.50 11.81
CA GLU A 425 8.43 -6.81 13.15
C GLU A 425 9.44 -7.95 13.11
N THR A 426 10.25 -8.07 14.15
CA THR A 426 11.08 -9.26 14.37
C THR A 426 10.46 -10.11 15.46
N LEU A 427 10.20 -11.39 15.18
CA LEU A 427 9.85 -12.39 16.19
C LEU A 427 11.14 -13.06 16.70
N PRO A 428 11.62 -12.74 17.92
CA PRO A 428 12.84 -13.35 18.44
C PRO A 428 12.74 -14.87 18.50
N GLY A 429 13.85 -15.57 18.32
CA GLY A 429 13.88 -17.03 18.25
C GLY A 429 13.38 -17.73 19.51
N ALA A 430 13.59 -17.11 20.68
CA ALA A 430 13.08 -17.61 21.95
C ALA A 430 11.57 -17.36 22.13
N THR A 431 10.97 -16.41 21.42
CA THR A 431 9.57 -16.00 21.55
C THR A 431 8.64 -16.89 20.74
N LEU A 432 7.48 -17.26 21.31
CA LEU A 432 6.52 -18.18 20.68
C LEU A 432 5.32 -17.51 20.02
N ALA A 433 5.05 -16.24 20.33
CA ALA A 433 3.97 -15.47 19.75
C ALA A 433 4.38 -14.00 19.62
N SER A 434 3.93 -13.34 18.55
CA SER A 434 4.06 -11.89 18.41
C SER A 434 3.09 -11.14 19.33
N THR A 435 3.31 -9.84 19.44
CA THR A 435 2.25 -8.88 19.77
C THR A 435 1.05 -9.04 18.84
N ALA A 436 -0.14 -8.72 19.33
CA ALA A 436 -1.34 -8.76 18.49
C ALA A 436 -1.33 -7.60 17.50
N THR A 437 -1.52 -7.92 16.23
CA THR A 437 -2.00 -6.97 15.23
C THR A 437 -3.52 -6.89 15.40
N ILE A 438 -4.04 -5.70 15.69
CA ILE A 438 -5.46 -5.47 15.92
C ILE A 438 -6.09 -4.91 14.66
N HIS A 439 -7.09 -5.61 14.12
CA HIS A 439 -7.95 -5.10 13.05
C HIS A 439 -9.34 -4.79 13.61
N THR A 440 -9.78 -3.54 13.53
CA THR A 440 -11.16 -3.19 13.89
C THR A 440 -12.05 -3.33 12.66
N ALA A 441 -12.95 -4.31 12.71
CA ALA A 441 -13.91 -4.55 11.64
C ALA A 441 -15.20 -3.74 11.87
N TYR A 442 -15.70 -3.12 10.81
CA TYR A 442 -16.98 -2.40 10.81
C TYR A 442 -17.68 -2.60 9.46
N GLU A 443 -18.73 -3.43 9.45
CA GLU A 443 -19.47 -3.85 8.25
C GLU A 443 -18.61 -4.56 7.18
N ASP A 444 -17.43 -5.06 7.57
CA ASP A 444 -16.57 -5.86 6.71
C ASP A 444 -17.25 -7.22 6.43
N HIS A 445 -17.48 -7.55 5.17
CA HIS A 445 -18.11 -8.82 4.75
C HIS A 445 -17.13 -10.00 4.66
N LYS A 446 -15.83 -9.71 4.76
CA LYS A 446 -14.76 -10.71 4.76
C LYS A 446 -13.51 -10.13 5.39
N LEU A 447 -12.80 -10.96 6.16
CA LEU A 447 -11.50 -10.65 6.74
C LEU A 447 -10.47 -11.64 6.20
N VAL A 448 -9.37 -11.14 5.66
CA VAL A 448 -8.25 -11.96 5.20
C VAL A 448 -6.98 -11.51 5.91
N PHE A 449 -6.43 -12.36 6.77
CA PHE A 449 -5.15 -12.09 7.43
C PHE A 449 -4.02 -12.77 6.67
N VAL A 450 -2.96 -12.01 6.38
CA VAL A 450 -1.77 -12.46 5.66
C VAL A 450 -0.59 -12.32 6.60
N LEU A 451 -0.02 -13.44 7.02
CA LEU A 451 1.27 -13.48 7.70
C LEU A 451 2.34 -13.87 6.69
N SER A 452 3.40 -13.08 6.54
CA SER A 452 4.57 -13.48 5.75
C SER A 452 5.86 -13.19 6.48
N TRP A 453 6.89 -13.97 6.20
CA TRP A 453 8.22 -13.88 6.83
C TRP A 453 9.34 -14.07 5.81
N THR A 454 10.60 -13.83 6.17
CA THR A 454 11.72 -13.76 5.22
C THR A 454 12.07 -15.11 4.60
N ASN A 455 12.42 -16.11 5.42
CA ASN A 455 13.04 -17.36 4.93
C ASN A 455 12.07 -18.55 4.90
N PRO A 456 12.16 -19.47 3.92
CA PRO A 456 11.30 -20.65 3.89
C PRO A 456 11.37 -21.48 5.17
N LEU A 457 10.22 -21.82 5.74
CA LEU A 457 10.09 -22.68 6.93
C LEU A 457 9.24 -23.91 6.62
N PRO A 458 9.45 -25.05 7.32
CA PRO A 458 8.54 -26.18 7.23
C PRO A 458 7.09 -25.77 7.58
N LYS A 459 6.11 -26.32 6.85
CA LYS A 459 4.69 -26.02 7.05
C LYS A 459 4.29 -26.14 8.52
N GLY A 460 3.65 -25.10 9.05
CA GLY A 460 3.18 -25.05 10.44
C GLY A 460 4.21 -24.59 11.48
N THR A 461 5.46 -24.29 11.08
CA THR A 461 6.49 -23.74 11.99
C THR A 461 6.18 -22.31 12.44
N LEU A 462 5.54 -21.54 11.57
CA LEU A 462 4.97 -20.24 11.87
C LEU A 462 3.57 -20.18 11.24
N ARG A 463 2.60 -19.66 11.99
CA ARG A 463 1.20 -19.57 11.54
C ARG A 463 0.48 -18.40 12.17
N LEU A 464 -0.69 -18.07 11.65
CA LEU A 464 -1.62 -17.13 12.25
C LEU A 464 -2.40 -17.83 13.37
N ALA A 465 -2.59 -17.10 14.47
CA ALA A 465 -3.64 -17.33 15.45
C ALA A 465 -4.55 -16.09 15.45
N ILE A 466 -5.84 -16.30 15.21
CA ILE A 466 -6.83 -15.22 15.13
C ILE A 466 -7.82 -15.38 16.28
N THR A 467 -8.20 -14.26 16.88
CA THR A 467 -9.19 -14.18 17.97
C THR A 467 -10.30 -13.21 17.55
N THR A 468 -11.55 -13.61 17.75
CA THR A 468 -12.76 -12.83 17.45
C THR A 468 -12.96 -11.70 18.49
N PRO A 469 -13.85 -10.72 18.22
CA PRO A 469 -14.17 -9.65 19.17
C PRO A 469 -14.65 -10.11 20.55
N SER A 470 -15.27 -11.28 20.67
CA SER A 470 -15.66 -11.87 21.95
C SER A 470 -14.51 -12.54 22.72
N GLY A 471 -13.29 -12.51 22.17
CA GLY A 471 -12.13 -13.23 22.71
C GLY A 471 -12.10 -14.71 22.33
N SER A 472 -12.91 -15.15 21.36
CA SER A 472 -12.97 -16.56 20.95
C SER A 472 -11.92 -16.87 19.87
N PRO A 473 -11.13 -17.95 20.00
CA PRO A 473 -10.15 -18.29 18.98
C PRO A 473 -10.81 -18.86 17.72
N VAL A 474 -10.30 -18.47 16.54
CA VAL A 474 -10.74 -18.98 15.25
C VAL A 474 -10.09 -20.33 14.95
N LYS A 475 -10.90 -21.36 14.74
CA LYS A 475 -10.44 -22.70 14.35
C LYS A 475 -10.09 -22.73 12.86
N LEU A 476 -8.83 -23.01 12.53
CA LEU A 476 -8.34 -22.99 11.14
C LEU A 476 -8.93 -24.09 10.24
N THR A 477 -9.60 -25.08 10.83
CA THR A 477 -10.29 -26.17 10.12
C THR A 477 -11.82 -26.02 10.10
N ASP A 478 -12.34 -24.87 10.54
CA ASP A 478 -13.76 -24.55 10.44
C ASP A 478 -14.19 -24.37 8.96
N PRO A 479 -15.35 -24.87 8.52
CA PRO A 479 -15.82 -24.71 7.12
C PRO A 479 -15.99 -23.26 6.67
N ALA A 480 -16.17 -22.30 7.58
CA ALA A 480 -16.25 -20.87 7.28
C ALA A 480 -14.86 -20.19 7.23
N VAL A 481 -13.78 -20.95 7.43
CA VAL A 481 -12.40 -20.49 7.47
C VAL A 481 -11.58 -21.20 6.39
N GLU A 482 -10.91 -20.41 5.57
CA GLU A 482 -9.90 -20.92 4.64
C GLU A 482 -8.50 -20.68 5.22
N SER A 483 -7.64 -21.70 5.22
CA SER A 483 -6.27 -21.62 5.75
C SER A 483 -5.28 -22.19 4.74
N THR A 484 -4.46 -21.29 4.18
CA THR A 484 -3.54 -21.60 3.08
C THR A 484 -2.10 -21.31 3.51
N PHE A 485 -1.23 -22.30 3.36
CA PHE A 485 0.19 -22.21 3.71
C PHE A 485 1.05 -22.21 2.46
N GLY A 486 1.90 -21.19 2.33
CA GLY A 486 3.05 -21.22 1.43
C GLY A 486 4.36 -21.45 2.17
N PRO A 487 5.50 -21.41 1.46
CA PRO A 487 6.82 -21.60 2.07
C PRO A 487 7.21 -20.49 3.05
N THR A 488 6.72 -19.26 2.80
CA THR A 488 7.06 -18.06 3.57
C THR A 488 5.83 -17.23 3.98
N TRP A 489 4.65 -17.82 3.94
CA TRP A 489 3.41 -17.16 4.33
C TRP A 489 2.35 -18.13 4.85
N HIS A 490 1.38 -17.57 5.57
CA HIS A 490 0.14 -18.21 5.95
C HIS A 490 -0.99 -17.19 5.78
N ILE A 491 -1.99 -17.56 4.96
CA ILE A 491 -3.18 -16.75 4.70
C ILE A 491 -4.36 -17.41 5.39
N VAL A 492 -5.14 -16.63 6.15
CA VAL A 492 -6.39 -17.09 6.74
C VAL A 492 -7.53 -16.18 6.32
N ARG A 493 -8.56 -16.75 5.71
CA ARG A 493 -9.78 -16.03 5.33
C ARG A 493 -10.92 -16.42 6.23
N VAL A 494 -11.56 -15.45 6.86
CA VAL A 494 -12.72 -15.63 7.73
C VAL A 494 -13.93 -14.98 7.07
N LYS A 495 -14.95 -15.78 6.78
CA LYS A 495 -16.24 -15.26 6.29
C LYS A 495 -17.01 -14.64 7.45
N THR A 496 -17.40 -13.37 7.33
CA THR A 496 -18.20 -12.67 8.34
C THR A 496 -19.69 -12.63 7.95
N PRO A 497 -20.63 -12.68 8.93
CA PRO A 497 -20.38 -12.88 10.35
C PRO A 497 -19.91 -14.34 10.64
N PHE A 498 -18.84 -14.48 11.39
CA PHE A 498 -18.30 -15.76 11.84
C PHE A 498 -18.90 -16.06 13.21
N GLN A 499 -19.70 -17.13 13.29
CA GLN A 499 -20.42 -17.50 14.53
C GLN A 499 -21.27 -16.35 15.11
N GLY A 500 -21.81 -15.48 14.25
CA GLY A 500 -22.61 -14.31 14.64
C GLY A 500 -21.79 -13.04 14.92
N GLU A 501 -20.46 -13.12 14.89
CA GLU A 501 -19.55 -11.99 15.11
C GLU A 501 -19.04 -11.42 13.78
N GLY A 502 -19.07 -10.10 13.63
CA GLY A 502 -18.54 -9.40 12.46
C GLY A 502 -17.80 -8.13 12.89
N ASN A 503 -18.53 -7.20 13.51
CA ASN A 503 -18.01 -5.94 13.99
C ASN A 503 -17.21 -6.10 15.29
N GLY A 504 -16.15 -5.29 15.45
CA GLY A 504 -15.33 -5.24 16.66
C GLY A 504 -13.84 -5.50 16.38
N GLN A 505 -13.07 -5.67 17.46
CA GLN A 505 -11.62 -5.87 17.37
C GLN A 505 -11.28 -7.35 17.14
N TRP A 506 -10.63 -7.63 16.03
CA TRP A 506 -10.05 -8.92 15.70
C TRP A 506 -8.55 -8.87 15.97
N GLU A 507 -8.03 -9.87 16.68
CA GLU A 507 -6.59 -9.96 16.94
C GLU A 507 -5.96 -11.03 16.06
N ALA A 508 -4.83 -10.72 15.43
CA ALA A 508 -4.00 -11.67 14.71
C ALA A 508 -2.58 -11.70 15.28
N ARG A 509 -2.00 -12.90 15.40
CA ARG A 509 -0.64 -13.12 15.92
C ARG A 509 0.13 -14.12 15.07
N ALA A 510 1.42 -13.88 14.90
CA ALA A 510 2.35 -14.87 14.38
C ALA A 510 2.74 -15.79 15.53
N VAL A 511 2.44 -17.09 15.43
CA VAL A 511 2.70 -18.06 16.50
C VAL A 511 3.54 -19.25 16.02
N ARG A 512 4.48 -19.67 16.86
CA ARG A 512 5.21 -20.92 16.75
C ARG A 512 4.42 -22.07 17.39
N PRO A 513 4.73 -23.33 17.08
CA PRO A 513 4.09 -24.49 17.71
C PRO A 513 4.25 -24.48 19.23
N HIS A 514 3.12 -24.41 19.92
CA HIS A 514 3.04 -24.64 21.36
C HIS A 514 2.99 -26.15 21.62
N ARG A 515 3.55 -26.57 22.76
CA ARG A 515 3.65 -27.97 23.20
C ARG A 515 2.97 -28.21 24.54
N GLY A 516 2.89 -27.20 25.39
CA GLY A 516 2.11 -27.30 26.61
C GLY A 516 2.06 -26.01 27.40
N TYR A 517 1.24 -26.01 28.44
CA TYR A 517 1.16 -24.96 29.45
C TYR A 517 1.34 -25.57 30.84
N VAL A 518 1.96 -24.80 31.72
CA VAL A 518 2.00 -25.07 33.16
C VAL A 518 1.37 -23.89 33.87
N ASN A 519 0.30 -24.16 34.60
CA ASN A 519 -0.46 -23.19 35.36
C ASN A 519 -0.07 -23.30 36.84
N GLY A 520 0.42 -22.20 37.41
CA GLY A 520 0.76 -22.05 38.82
C GLY A 520 -0.44 -21.67 39.67
N PHE A 521 -1.61 -22.26 39.43
CA PHE A 521 -2.83 -21.97 40.17
C PHE A 521 -3.78 -23.16 40.16
N SER A 522 -4.54 -23.32 41.24
CA SER A 522 -5.55 -24.38 41.32
C SER A 522 -6.74 -24.06 40.40
N SER A 523 -7.52 -25.09 40.08
CA SER A 523 -8.61 -24.97 39.12
C SER A 523 -9.81 -24.14 39.59
N ASN A 524 -9.86 -23.84 40.88
CA ASN A 524 -10.88 -22.99 41.49
C ASN A 524 -10.31 -21.66 41.98
N ALA A 525 -9.05 -21.32 41.65
CA ALA A 525 -8.40 -20.13 42.18
C ALA A 525 -9.05 -18.81 41.74
N PHE A 526 -9.83 -18.78 40.65
CA PHE A 526 -10.38 -17.54 40.09
C PHE A 526 -11.61 -17.06 40.87
N VAL A 527 -11.67 -15.74 41.10
CA VAL A 527 -12.89 -15.08 41.60
C VAL A 527 -13.99 -15.16 40.54
N ASP A 528 -13.64 -14.81 39.30
CA ASP A 528 -14.49 -14.94 38.12
C ASP A 528 -14.09 -16.19 37.34
N PHE A 529 -14.88 -17.25 37.49
CA PHE A 529 -14.66 -18.52 36.79
C PHE A 529 -14.71 -18.39 35.27
N ALA A 530 -15.46 -17.42 34.72
CA ALA A 530 -15.53 -17.21 33.28
C ALA A 530 -14.20 -16.67 32.74
N GLN A 531 -13.51 -15.80 33.48
CA GLN A 531 -12.16 -15.33 33.13
C GLN A 531 -11.13 -16.47 33.14
N GLY A 532 -11.15 -17.31 34.19
CA GLY A 532 -10.25 -18.46 34.28
C GLY A 532 -10.51 -19.50 33.18
N ALA A 533 -11.78 -19.79 32.91
CA ALA A 533 -12.16 -20.66 31.80
C ALA A 533 -11.74 -20.06 30.45
N ALA A 534 -11.87 -18.74 30.25
CA ALA A 534 -11.40 -18.06 29.04
C ALA A 534 -9.89 -18.22 28.84
N LEU A 535 -9.08 -18.08 29.89
CA LEU A 535 -7.64 -18.34 29.83
C LEU A 535 -7.34 -19.77 29.36
N VAL A 536 -8.03 -20.77 29.93
CA VAL A 536 -7.82 -22.17 29.55
C VAL A 536 -8.28 -22.43 28.10
N ARG A 537 -9.39 -21.83 27.65
CA ARG A 537 -9.83 -21.91 26.24
C ARG A 537 -8.76 -21.36 25.29
N SER A 538 -8.15 -20.22 25.63
CA SER A 538 -7.03 -19.65 24.86
C SER A 538 -5.83 -20.61 24.78
N GLN A 539 -5.50 -21.30 25.89
CA GLN A 539 -4.46 -22.32 25.92
C GLN A 539 -4.79 -23.53 25.02
N VAL A 540 -6.01 -24.05 25.12
CA VAL A 540 -6.51 -25.18 24.30
C VAL A 540 -6.43 -24.84 22.81
N ALA A 541 -6.90 -23.67 22.41
CA ALA A 541 -6.88 -23.28 21.00
C ALA A 541 -5.46 -23.07 20.44
N ARG A 542 -4.53 -22.57 21.24
CA ARG A 542 -3.11 -22.46 20.85
C ARG A 542 -2.45 -23.83 20.67
N LEU A 543 -2.81 -24.81 21.51
CA LEU A 543 -2.31 -26.20 21.43
C LEU A 543 -2.98 -27.01 20.31
N CYS A 544 -4.29 -26.81 20.09
CA CYS A 544 -5.12 -27.62 19.21
C CYS A 544 -5.64 -26.84 17.98
N PRO A 545 -4.78 -26.21 17.16
CA PRO A 545 -5.25 -25.35 16.08
C PRO A 545 -5.96 -26.07 14.94
N ASN A 546 -5.64 -27.34 14.74
CA ASN A 546 -6.32 -28.22 13.78
C ASN A 546 -7.49 -28.99 14.42
N GLY A 547 -7.78 -28.69 15.69
CA GLY A 547 -8.61 -29.47 16.59
C GLY A 547 -7.88 -30.69 17.17
N CYS A 548 -8.17 -31.00 18.43
CA CYS A 548 -7.72 -32.24 19.09
C CYS A 548 -8.90 -33.22 19.16
N LYS A 549 -8.72 -34.47 18.73
CA LYS A 549 -9.84 -35.44 18.62
C LYS A 549 -10.12 -36.14 19.94
N ALA A 550 -9.08 -36.41 20.73
CA ALA A 550 -9.19 -37.09 22.00
C ALA A 550 -8.46 -36.30 23.09
N VAL A 551 -9.18 -35.94 24.14
CA VAL A 551 -8.65 -35.23 25.31
C VAL A 551 -8.72 -36.16 26.51
N LEU A 552 -7.60 -36.34 27.20
CA LEU A 552 -7.56 -36.97 28.51
C LEU A 552 -7.58 -35.86 29.56
N TYR A 553 -8.64 -35.79 30.35
CA TYR A 553 -8.82 -34.78 31.39
C TYR A 553 -8.87 -35.45 32.76
N TYR A 554 -7.98 -35.06 33.67
CA TYR A 554 -7.99 -35.53 35.04
C TYR A 554 -7.89 -34.36 36.00
N GLU A 555 -8.75 -34.41 37.02
CA GLU A 555 -8.76 -33.48 38.15
C GLU A 555 -9.06 -34.30 39.39
N ASP A 556 -8.35 -34.04 40.48
CA ASP A 556 -8.64 -34.69 41.75
C ASP A 556 -9.94 -34.12 42.37
N GLU A 557 -10.72 -35.02 42.98
CA GLU A 557 -12.02 -34.68 43.57
C GLU A 557 -11.89 -34.44 45.07
N MET A 558 -12.77 -33.57 45.59
CA MET A 558 -12.92 -33.39 47.03
C MET A 558 -13.72 -34.56 47.60
N VAL A 559 -13.27 -35.13 48.73
CA VAL A 559 -13.76 -36.42 49.30
C VAL A 559 -15.25 -36.43 49.70
N HIS A 560 -15.94 -35.28 49.65
CA HIS A 560 -17.30 -35.11 50.19
C HIS A 560 -18.34 -34.50 49.25
N ASP A 561 -18.01 -34.16 48.01
CA ASP A 561 -18.95 -33.57 47.04
C ASP A 561 -19.11 -34.46 45.78
N THR A 562 -20.32 -34.45 45.21
CA THR A 562 -20.61 -35.12 43.94
C THR A 562 -20.22 -34.25 42.75
N PHE A 563 -19.53 -34.84 41.76
CA PHE A 563 -19.00 -34.13 40.60
C PHE A 563 -20.03 -33.34 39.77
N GLU A 564 -21.31 -33.75 39.78
CA GLU A 564 -22.38 -33.03 39.07
C GLU A 564 -22.56 -31.57 39.55
N ASP A 565 -21.99 -31.21 40.70
CA ASP A 565 -22.03 -29.86 41.28
C ASP A 565 -20.72 -29.03 41.10
N HIS A 566 -19.64 -29.61 40.53
CA HIS A 566 -18.33 -28.95 40.48
C HIS A 566 -18.06 -28.22 39.15
N ASN A 567 -18.19 -26.88 39.18
CA ASN A 567 -17.64 -25.98 38.16
C ASN A 567 -16.16 -25.69 38.45
N SER A 568 -15.24 -26.25 37.65
CA SER A 568 -13.82 -25.86 37.64
C SER A 568 -13.46 -25.15 36.33
N ILE A 569 -12.46 -24.27 36.34
CA ILE A 569 -12.07 -23.53 35.12
C ILE A 569 -11.68 -24.47 33.96
N TYR A 570 -11.08 -25.62 34.27
CA TYR A 570 -10.70 -26.62 33.26
C TYR A 570 -11.91 -27.35 32.71
N ALA A 571 -12.83 -27.81 33.58
CA ALA A 571 -14.06 -28.46 33.13
C ALA A 571 -14.91 -27.52 32.27
N THR A 572 -15.16 -26.30 32.76
CA THR A 572 -15.95 -25.28 32.05
C THR A 572 -15.32 -24.95 30.69
N ALA A 573 -14.00 -24.81 30.61
CA ALA A 573 -13.31 -24.58 29.35
C ALA A 573 -13.46 -25.78 28.40
N LEU A 574 -13.08 -26.98 28.83
CA LEU A 574 -13.07 -28.15 27.96
C LEU A 574 -14.47 -28.50 27.44
N TYR A 575 -15.49 -28.59 28.29
CA TYR A 575 -16.83 -28.91 27.83
C TYR A 575 -17.44 -27.79 26.98
N GLY A 576 -17.06 -26.53 27.21
CA GLY A 576 -17.40 -25.42 26.31
C GLY A 576 -16.77 -25.55 24.92
N GLU A 577 -15.50 -25.96 24.84
CA GLU A 577 -14.76 -26.15 23.59
C GLU A 577 -15.25 -27.36 22.77
N VAL A 578 -15.83 -28.38 23.44
CA VAL A 578 -16.55 -29.48 22.76
C VAL A 578 -17.74 -28.93 21.98
N GLY A 579 -18.55 -28.05 22.59
CA GLY A 579 -19.69 -27.41 21.94
C GLY A 579 -19.30 -26.54 20.74
N ARG A 580 -18.08 -25.99 20.77
CA ARG A 580 -17.47 -25.20 19.67
C ARG A 580 -16.72 -26.05 18.65
N GLY A 581 -16.60 -27.36 18.88
CA GLY A 581 -15.91 -28.30 18.02
C GLY A 581 -14.39 -28.10 17.95
N ILE A 582 -13.77 -27.34 18.86
CA ILE A 582 -12.30 -27.15 18.92
C ILE A 582 -11.64 -28.43 19.45
N ILE A 583 -12.29 -29.13 20.37
CA ILE A 583 -11.86 -30.46 20.83
C ILE A 583 -12.97 -31.50 20.65
N GLY A 584 -12.57 -32.76 20.48
CA GLY A 584 -13.46 -33.91 20.32
C GLY A 584 -13.81 -34.55 21.66
N THR A 585 -13.68 -35.87 21.76
CA THR A 585 -14.10 -36.63 22.95
C THR A 585 -13.21 -36.33 24.15
N VAL A 586 -13.81 -35.92 25.26
CA VAL A 586 -13.14 -35.77 26.55
C VAL A 586 -13.32 -37.07 27.36
N THR A 587 -12.22 -37.77 27.60
CA THR A 587 -12.17 -38.91 28.53
C THR A 587 -11.78 -38.40 29.91
N LYS A 588 -12.69 -38.52 30.88
CA LYS A 588 -12.43 -38.14 32.28
C LYS A 588 -12.41 -39.39 33.18
N PRO A 589 -11.23 -39.86 33.61
CA PRO A 589 -11.12 -40.95 34.57
C PRO A 589 -11.68 -40.56 35.94
N ARG A 590 -12.34 -41.51 36.63
CA ARG A 590 -13.01 -41.29 37.93
C ARG A 590 -12.15 -41.57 39.14
N SER A 591 -10.94 -42.08 38.94
CA SER A 591 -10.01 -42.40 40.03
C SER A 591 -8.54 -42.25 39.60
N PRO A 592 -7.62 -42.06 40.56
CA PRO A 592 -6.19 -42.06 40.27
C PRO A 592 -5.71 -43.31 39.51
N ALA A 593 -6.27 -44.49 39.81
CA ALA A 593 -5.91 -45.74 39.17
C ALA A 593 -6.42 -45.84 37.71
N GLU A 594 -7.62 -45.33 37.46
CA GLU A 594 -8.17 -45.24 36.10
C GLU A 594 -7.37 -44.25 35.26
N PHE A 595 -6.97 -43.11 35.83
CA PHE A 595 -6.10 -42.15 35.14
C PHE A 595 -4.73 -42.74 34.81
N ALA A 596 -4.10 -43.45 35.76
CA ALA A 596 -2.87 -44.20 35.51
C ALA A 596 -3.02 -45.20 34.35
N THR A 597 -4.17 -45.85 34.24
CA THR A 597 -4.48 -46.78 33.14
C THR A 597 -4.66 -46.06 31.81
N ALA A 598 -5.39 -44.93 31.79
CA ALA A 598 -5.57 -44.11 30.61
C ALA A 598 -4.25 -43.50 30.08
N LEU A 599 -3.37 -43.04 30.98
CA LEU A 599 -2.03 -42.55 30.65
C LEU A 599 -1.17 -43.63 29.99
N LYS A 600 -1.21 -44.87 30.48
CA LYS A 600 -0.49 -46.01 29.86
C LYS A 600 -1.01 -46.31 28.46
N ALA A 601 -2.31 -46.18 28.23
CA ALA A 601 -2.92 -46.44 26.94
C ALA A 601 -2.49 -45.43 25.85
N ARG A 602 -2.11 -44.20 26.24
CA ARG A 602 -1.67 -43.12 25.34
C ARG A 602 -2.63 -42.86 24.15
N LYS A 603 -3.93 -42.91 24.40
CA LYS A 603 -4.99 -42.68 23.39
C LYS A 603 -5.59 -41.27 23.49
N PHE A 604 -4.75 -40.25 23.41
CA PHE A 604 -5.17 -38.85 23.47
C PHE A 604 -4.17 -37.93 22.78
N ASP A 605 -4.66 -36.81 22.27
CA ASP A 605 -3.87 -35.75 21.62
C ASP A 605 -3.47 -34.67 22.64
N LEU A 606 -4.40 -34.35 23.54
CA LEU A 606 -4.26 -33.34 24.60
C LEU A 606 -4.47 -33.98 25.97
N LEU A 607 -3.56 -33.69 26.89
CA LEU A 607 -3.67 -34.02 28.31
C LEU A 607 -3.95 -32.76 29.12
N VAL A 608 -5.05 -32.73 29.87
CA VAL A 608 -5.31 -31.70 30.87
C VAL A 608 -5.29 -32.35 32.25
N TYR A 609 -4.36 -31.90 33.09
CA TYR A 609 -4.14 -32.46 34.41
C TYR A 609 -4.13 -31.34 35.46
N SER A 610 -4.95 -31.51 36.49
CA SER A 610 -5.01 -30.64 37.65
C SER A 610 -4.98 -31.49 38.92
N SER A 611 -4.17 -31.10 39.91
CA SER A 611 -4.24 -31.65 41.27
C SER A 611 -4.17 -30.53 42.30
N GLN A 612 -5.21 -30.44 43.13
CA GLN A 612 -5.38 -29.37 44.12
C GLN A 612 -5.73 -29.85 45.54
N PHE A 613 -6.30 -31.06 45.71
CA PHE A 613 -6.83 -31.52 46.99
C PHE A 613 -5.99 -32.62 47.66
N THR A 614 -5.33 -33.48 46.88
CA THR A 614 -4.50 -34.53 47.45
C THR A 614 -3.11 -34.00 47.81
N GLU A 615 -2.59 -34.33 48.99
CA GLU A 615 -1.22 -33.93 49.40
C GLU A 615 -0.21 -35.08 49.27
N LYS A 616 -0.67 -36.27 48.85
CA LYS A 616 0.12 -37.51 48.83
C LYS A 616 0.46 -37.92 47.39
N GLU A 617 1.51 -38.73 47.27
CA GLU A 617 1.85 -39.39 46.01
C GLU A 617 0.69 -40.28 45.53
N GLN A 618 0.53 -40.34 44.21
CA GLN A 618 -0.57 -41.02 43.54
C GLN A 618 -0.05 -42.10 42.58
N PRO A 619 -0.85 -43.16 42.30
CA PRO A 619 -0.46 -44.25 41.40
C PRO A 619 -0.08 -43.82 39.97
N TYR A 620 -0.48 -42.63 39.54
CA TYR A 620 -0.20 -42.09 38.22
C TYR A 620 1.12 -41.29 38.14
N ASP A 621 1.74 -40.91 39.26
CA ASP A 621 2.79 -39.87 39.30
C ASP A 621 4.02 -40.21 38.42
N ASP A 622 4.58 -41.42 38.60
CA ASP A 622 5.73 -41.91 37.83
C ASP A 622 5.39 -42.17 36.35
N ILE A 623 4.13 -42.51 36.05
CA ILE A 623 3.67 -42.71 34.67
C ILE A 623 3.53 -41.36 33.97
N LEU A 624 2.87 -40.40 34.62
CA LEU A 624 2.64 -39.06 34.12
C LEU A 624 3.97 -38.35 33.85
N SER A 625 4.90 -38.37 34.81
CA SER A 625 6.24 -37.82 34.64
C SER A 625 6.95 -38.42 33.43
N ARG A 626 6.93 -39.75 33.26
CA ARG A 626 7.55 -40.41 32.09
C ARG A 626 6.84 -40.09 30.77
N VAL A 627 5.53 -39.89 30.78
CA VAL A 627 4.78 -39.44 29.59
C VAL A 627 5.23 -38.04 29.19
N LEU A 628 5.29 -37.10 30.13
CA LEU A 628 5.66 -35.71 29.89
C LEU A 628 7.14 -35.52 29.54
N CYS A 629 8.04 -36.33 30.09
CA CYS A 629 9.47 -36.31 29.76
C CYS A 629 9.81 -37.07 28.48
N SER A 630 8.85 -37.76 27.85
CA SER A 630 9.14 -38.54 26.64
C SER A 630 9.38 -37.64 25.41
N ARG A 631 10.18 -38.13 24.46
CA ARG A 631 10.41 -37.40 23.17
C ARG A 631 9.11 -37.17 22.39
N SER A 632 8.12 -38.03 22.57
CA SER A 632 6.78 -37.95 21.97
C SER A 632 5.72 -37.54 22.99
N LYS A 633 6.06 -36.60 23.89
CA LYS A 633 5.11 -36.10 24.88
C LYS A 633 3.85 -35.52 24.20
N PRO A 634 2.66 -35.73 24.80
CA PRO A 634 1.41 -35.17 24.30
C PRO A 634 1.39 -33.64 24.43
N LEU A 635 0.46 -33.00 23.74
CA LEU A 635 0.09 -31.63 24.09
C LEU A 635 -0.46 -31.65 25.52
N SER A 636 -0.14 -30.65 26.34
CA SER A 636 -0.53 -30.71 27.75
C SER A 636 -0.84 -29.37 28.39
N ILE A 637 -1.78 -29.36 29.33
CA ILE A 637 -2.02 -28.29 30.29
C ILE A 637 -1.90 -28.91 31.68
N ILE A 638 -0.91 -28.47 32.45
CA ILE A 638 -0.50 -29.10 33.71
C ILE A 638 -0.64 -28.10 34.84
N SER A 639 -1.30 -28.52 35.91
CA SER A 639 -1.40 -27.82 37.19
C SER A 639 -1.22 -28.80 38.33
N ASP A 640 -0.26 -28.57 39.21
CA ASP A 640 0.01 -29.47 40.34
C ASP A 640 0.37 -28.67 41.58
N ASN A 641 -0.62 -28.46 42.44
CA ASN A 641 -0.48 -27.66 43.65
C ASN A 641 0.25 -28.42 44.77
N ARG A 642 0.57 -29.71 44.60
CA ARG A 642 1.20 -30.57 45.61
C ARG A 642 2.67 -30.27 45.80
N GLU A 643 3.14 -30.32 47.05
CA GLU A 643 4.56 -30.08 47.38
C GLU A 643 5.42 -31.36 47.38
N THR A 644 4.90 -32.47 46.85
CA THR A 644 5.61 -33.76 46.81
C THR A 644 6.76 -33.77 45.80
N GLN A 645 7.74 -34.65 46.01
CA GLN A 645 8.85 -34.84 45.07
C GLN A 645 8.35 -35.30 43.68
N SER A 646 7.30 -36.12 43.67
CA SER A 646 6.63 -36.57 42.46
C SER A 646 5.98 -35.42 41.68
N ALA A 647 5.31 -34.47 42.35
CA ALA A 647 4.76 -33.27 41.70
C ALA A 647 5.85 -32.38 41.10
N GLN A 648 6.97 -32.20 41.80
CA GLN A 648 8.13 -31.49 41.25
C GLN A 648 8.69 -32.18 39.99
N ALA A 649 8.67 -33.50 39.93
CA ALA A 649 9.07 -34.25 38.73
C ALA A 649 8.09 -34.05 37.57
N ILE A 650 6.77 -34.08 37.83
CA ILE A 650 5.72 -33.78 36.84
C ILE A 650 5.92 -32.38 36.26
N LEU A 651 6.03 -31.36 37.11
CA LEU A 651 6.24 -29.97 36.69
C LEU A 651 7.53 -29.83 35.87
N ARG A 652 8.64 -30.45 36.32
CA ARG A 652 9.92 -30.40 35.60
C ARG A 652 9.80 -31.00 34.21
N CYS A 653 9.14 -32.15 34.06
CA CYS A 653 8.86 -32.77 32.77
C CYS A 653 7.92 -31.91 31.90
N ALA A 654 6.98 -31.22 32.52
CA ALA A 654 6.11 -30.22 31.88
C ALA A 654 6.81 -28.89 31.58
N GLY A 655 8.08 -28.70 31.96
CA GLY A 655 8.85 -27.48 31.67
C GLY A 655 8.99 -26.45 32.76
N ALA A 656 8.46 -26.72 33.95
CA ALA A 656 8.42 -25.78 35.05
C ALA A 656 9.16 -26.32 36.27
N LEU A 657 9.77 -25.42 37.02
CA LEU A 657 10.19 -25.63 38.39
C LEU A 657 9.22 -24.85 39.28
N ARG A 658 8.89 -25.41 40.45
CA ARG A 658 8.11 -24.67 41.44
C ARG A 658 9.00 -23.58 42.06
N GLY A 659 8.49 -22.36 42.14
CA GLY A 659 9.14 -21.24 42.81
C GLY A 659 8.64 -21.03 44.24
N GLU A 660 9.09 -19.94 44.85
CA GLU A 660 8.88 -19.68 46.28
C GLU A 660 7.63 -18.83 46.55
N ALA A 661 7.24 -17.95 45.62
CA ALA A 661 6.04 -17.12 45.78
C ALA A 661 4.77 -17.99 45.70
N LYS A 662 3.82 -17.71 46.60
CA LYS A 662 2.57 -18.47 46.78
C LYS A 662 1.42 -17.54 47.12
N ASN A 663 0.19 -17.99 46.90
CA ASN A 663 -1.05 -17.32 47.33
C ASN A 663 -1.17 -15.87 46.86
N PHE A 664 -0.66 -15.57 45.67
CA PHE A 664 -0.91 -14.29 45.02
C PHE A 664 -2.37 -14.18 44.57
N THR A 665 -2.90 -12.96 44.61
CA THR A 665 -4.32 -12.63 44.43
C THR A 665 -4.67 -12.04 43.07
N GLY A 666 -3.67 -11.80 42.23
CA GLY A 666 -3.84 -11.23 40.91
C GLY A 666 -2.98 -11.93 39.88
N LEU A 667 -3.49 -12.02 38.67
CA LEU A 667 -2.79 -12.43 37.47
C LEU A 667 -2.83 -11.30 36.44
N GLN A 668 -1.72 -11.07 35.78
CA GLN A 668 -1.57 -10.13 34.67
C GLN A 668 -0.95 -10.87 33.49
N GLY A 669 -1.54 -10.76 32.31
CA GLY A 669 -1.11 -11.56 31.17
C GLY A 669 -1.76 -11.10 29.87
N LYS A 670 -1.02 -10.29 29.10
CA LYS A 670 -1.50 -9.65 27.86
C LYS A 670 -1.86 -10.62 26.73
N GLU A 671 -1.53 -11.90 26.86
CA GLU A 671 -1.59 -12.88 25.75
C GLU A 671 -2.70 -13.94 25.88
N LEU A 672 -3.16 -14.23 27.10
CA LEU A 672 -4.10 -15.32 27.38
C LEU A 672 -5.36 -14.86 28.10
N LEU A 673 -5.27 -13.77 28.86
CA LEU A 673 -6.41 -13.20 29.56
C LEU A 673 -7.17 -12.27 28.60
N HIS A 674 -8.49 -12.44 28.54
CA HIS A 674 -9.38 -11.56 27.77
C HIS A 674 -9.41 -10.13 28.35
N THR A 675 -9.10 -10.01 29.64
CA THR A 675 -8.82 -8.77 30.38
C THR A 675 -7.31 -8.65 30.59
N SER A 676 -6.77 -7.45 30.84
CA SER A 676 -5.35 -7.32 31.20
C SER A 676 -5.01 -7.96 32.55
N GLU A 677 -6.02 -8.19 33.40
CA GLU A 677 -5.89 -8.68 34.76
C GLU A 677 -7.01 -9.66 35.14
N ALA A 678 -6.71 -10.61 36.03
CA ALA A 678 -7.69 -11.49 36.65
C ALA A 678 -7.42 -11.60 38.16
N THR A 679 -8.49 -11.72 38.95
CA THR A 679 -8.38 -11.83 40.41
C THR A 679 -8.50 -13.30 40.85
N LEU A 680 -7.61 -13.69 41.75
CA LEU A 680 -7.59 -14.98 42.41
C LEU A 680 -8.00 -14.85 43.89
N LYS A 681 -8.56 -15.93 44.44
CA LYS A 681 -8.90 -16.03 45.86
C LYS A 681 -8.53 -17.39 46.44
N GLU A 682 -8.28 -17.39 47.74
CA GLU A 682 -8.21 -18.61 48.53
C GLU A 682 -9.53 -19.37 48.47
N GLN A 683 -9.43 -20.70 48.44
CA GLN A 683 -10.56 -21.60 48.40
C GLN A 683 -10.54 -22.50 49.64
N HIS A 684 -11.72 -22.90 50.09
CA HIS A 684 -11.85 -23.85 51.19
C HIS A 684 -11.01 -25.12 50.90
N HIS A 685 -10.16 -25.48 51.85
CA HIS A 685 -9.32 -26.69 51.82
C HIS A 685 -8.14 -26.71 50.83
N VAL A 686 -7.78 -25.58 50.22
CA VAL A 686 -6.56 -25.45 49.40
C VAL A 686 -5.65 -24.39 50.01
N SER A 687 -4.65 -24.81 50.77
CA SER A 687 -3.72 -23.92 51.49
C SER A 687 -2.76 -23.15 50.58
N VAL A 688 -2.46 -23.71 49.39
CA VAL A 688 -1.68 -23.06 48.34
C VAL A 688 -2.47 -23.08 47.03
N PHE A 689 -3.28 -22.05 46.80
CA PHE A 689 -4.16 -21.95 45.62
C PHE A 689 -3.45 -21.35 44.41
N SER A 690 -2.31 -20.68 44.60
CA SER A 690 -1.45 -20.18 43.53
C SER A 690 0.02 -20.23 43.93
N TYR A 691 0.91 -20.40 42.96
CA TYR A 691 2.36 -20.56 43.17
C TYR A 691 3.18 -20.17 41.94
N GLU A 692 4.42 -19.76 42.16
CA GLU A 692 5.34 -19.40 41.10
C GLU A 692 5.76 -20.63 40.27
N VAL A 693 5.76 -20.49 38.95
CA VAL A 693 6.29 -21.46 37.99
C VAL A 693 7.48 -20.85 37.26
N ARG A 694 8.67 -21.43 37.45
CA ARG A 694 9.93 -20.96 36.86
C ARG A 694 10.34 -21.83 35.68
N PRO A 695 10.82 -21.27 34.56
CA PRO A 695 11.18 -22.06 33.39
C PRO A 695 12.39 -22.97 33.66
N THR A 696 12.35 -24.23 33.19
CA THR A 696 13.47 -25.18 33.32
C THR A 696 14.60 -24.95 32.31
N SER A 697 14.32 -24.24 31.21
CA SER A 697 15.24 -23.96 30.10
C SER A 697 14.71 -22.81 29.23
N GLY A 698 15.49 -22.36 28.24
CA GLY A 698 15.09 -21.32 27.28
C GLY A 698 13.93 -21.67 26.34
N ASN A 699 13.39 -22.90 26.39
CA ASN A 699 12.22 -23.32 25.62
C ASN A 699 10.89 -23.16 26.38
N SER A 700 10.92 -22.53 27.56
CA SER A 700 9.74 -22.21 28.37
C SER A 700 9.64 -20.70 28.55
N LEU A 701 8.48 -20.13 28.22
CA LEU A 701 8.24 -18.68 28.29
C LEU A 701 7.15 -18.37 29.31
N VAL A 702 7.31 -17.24 29.99
CA VAL A 702 6.29 -16.70 30.88
C VAL A 702 5.16 -16.08 30.05
N GLN A 703 3.91 -16.42 30.38
CA GLN A 703 2.71 -15.95 29.69
C GLN A 703 1.79 -15.12 30.59
N ALA A 704 1.87 -15.34 31.90
CA ALA A 704 1.20 -14.51 32.90
C ALA A 704 2.10 -14.36 34.12
N MET A 705 2.07 -13.17 34.71
CA MET A 705 2.74 -12.79 35.94
C MET A 705 1.69 -12.62 37.04
N SER A 706 2.09 -12.79 38.29
CA SER A 706 1.26 -12.43 39.44
C SER A 706 1.33 -10.93 39.73
N ASP A 707 0.39 -10.42 40.53
CA ASP A 707 0.48 -9.11 41.20
C ASP A 707 1.76 -8.91 42.05
N GLN A 708 2.43 -9.99 42.44
CA GLN A 708 3.71 -9.99 43.15
C GLN A 708 4.96 -10.06 42.23
N GLY A 709 4.80 -10.03 40.91
CA GLY A 709 5.92 -10.13 39.96
C GLY A 709 6.52 -11.54 39.79
N ALA A 710 5.85 -12.59 40.27
CA ALA A 710 6.22 -13.98 40.04
C ALA A 710 5.57 -14.55 38.77
N ALA A 711 6.23 -15.46 38.06
CA ALA A 711 5.64 -16.12 36.89
C ALA A 711 4.54 -17.10 37.33
N ALA A 712 3.34 -16.99 36.74
CA ALA A 712 2.18 -17.78 37.13
C ALA A 712 1.67 -18.72 36.02
N VAL A 713 2.00 -18.44 34.76
CA VAL A 713 1.75 -19.35 33.64
C VAL A 713 3.01 -19.44 32.80
N LEU A 714 3.46 -20.66 32.55
CA LEU A 714 4.50 -20.94 31.56
C LEU A 714 3.91 -21.64 30.35
N THR A 715 4.44 -21.34 29.18
CA THR A 715 4.23 -22.15 27.99
C THR A 715 5.52 -22.83 27.56
N GLN A 716 5.39 -24.03 27.02
CA GLN A 716 6.45 -24.69 26.28
C GLN A 716 6.14 -24.65 24.80
N GLY A 717 7.15 -24.42 23.98
CA GLY A 717 7.01 -24.46 22.53
C GLY A 717 8.29 -24.84 21.83
N ILE A 718 8.25 -24.76 20.51
CA ILE A 718 9.42 -24.95 19.66
C ILE A 718 9.98 -23.57 19.36
N SER A 719 11.12 -23.25 19.97
CA SER A 719 11.90 -22.05 19.65
C SER A 719 12.41 -22.12 18.21
N GLY A 720 12.67 -20.95 17.62
CA GLY A 720 13.22 -20.82 16.29
C GLY A 720 14.42 -19.89 16.26
N LYS A 721 14.67 -19.32 15.09
CA LYS A 721 15.60 -18.18 14.92
C LYS A 721 14.79 -16.89 14.92
N ASP A 722 15.48 -15.78 15.15
CA ASP A 722 14.91 -14.45 14.92
C ASP A 722 14.39 -14.39 13.49
N GLU A 723 13.14 -13.99 13.32
CA GLU A 723 12.51 -13.97 12.01
C GLU A 723 11.73 -12.68 11.82
N GLU A 724 12.06 -11.95 10.76
CA GLU A 724 11.29 -10.78 10.34
C GLU A 724 9.98 -11.24 9.69
N PHE A 725 8.89 -10.57 10.05
CA PHE A 725 7.56 -10.87 9.56
C PHE A 725 6.70 -9.62 9.48
N PHE A 726 5.62 -9.69 8.71
CA PHE A 726 4.50 -8.74 8.78
C PHE A 726 3.18 -9.50 8.87
N ILE A 727 2.17 -8.85 9.46
CA ILE A 727 0.78 -9.31 9.42
C ILE A 727 -0.05 -8.18 8.80
N THR A 728 -0.69 -8.47 7.67
CA THR A 728 -1.62 -7.54 7.02
C THR A 728 -3.03 -8.09 7.13
N ALA A 729 -3.99 -7.25 7.53
CA ALA A 729 -5.42 -7.54 7.37
C ALA A 729 -5.92 -6.91 6.06
N LEU A 730 -6.56 -7.72 5.22
CA LEU A 730 -7.26 -7.32 4.01
C LEU A 730 -8.77 -7.41 4.22
N THR A 731 -9.49 -6.31 4.00
CA THR A 731 -10.96 -6.28 4.13
C THR A 731 -11.64 -5.60 2.95
N ARG A 732 -12.95 -5.82 2.79
CA ARG A 732 -13.80 -5.08 1.86
C ARG A 732 -14.87 -4.34 2.64
N GLY A 733 -15.06 -3.06 2.35
CA GLY A 733 -15.91 -2.18 3.15
C GLY A 733 -15.87 -0.72 2.68
N THR A 734 -16.01 0.22 3.61
CA THR A 734 -15.88 1.66 3.37
C THR A 734 -14.44 2.15 3.57
N SER A 735 -14.20 3.43 3.26
CA SER A 735 -13.00 4.15 3.70
C SER A 735 -11.70 3.78 2.97
N ARG A 736 -11.74 3.56 1.65
CA ARG A 736 -10.51 3.33 0.88
C ARG A 736 -9.67 4.60 0.82
N VAL A 737 -8.45 4.56 1.37
CA VAL A 737 -7.48 5.64 1.20
C VAL A 737 -6.65 5.38 -0.06
N LYS A 738 -6.52 6.37 -0.94
CA LYS A 738 -5.70 6.32 -2.15
C LYS A 738 -4.67 7.45 -2.14
N PRO A 739 -3.41 7.20 -2.55
CA PRO A 739 -2.48 8.28 -2.81
C PRO A 739 -2.96 9.12 -4.00
N PHE A 740 -2.67 10.41 -3.97
CA PHE A 740 -2.88 11.34 -5.07
C PHE A 740 -1.53 11.89 -5.54
N THR A 741 -1.31 11.90 -6.85
CA THR A 741 -0.08 12.42 -7.43
C THR A 741 -0.18 13.92 -7.62
N TYR A 742 0.38 14.67 -6.68
CA TYR A 742 0.43 16.12 -6.77
C TYR A 742 1.23 16.60 -8.00
N ARG A 743 2.36 15.94 -8.32
CA ARG A 743 3.19 16.22 -9.51
C ARG A 743 3.81 14.96 -10.10
N SER A 744 3.95 14.89 -11.43
CA SER A 744 4.72 13.83 -12.09
C SER A 744 6.22 13.90 -11.82
N GLN A 745 6.78 15.06 -11.46
CA GLN A 745 8.23 15.20 -11.20
C GLN A 745 8.51 16.12 -10.01
N TYR A 746 9.40 15.64 -9.13
CA TYR A 746 9.82 16.31 -7.92
C TYR A 746 11.31 16.63 -8.00
N TYR A 747 11.69 17.82 -7.51
CA TYR A 747 13.08 18.25 -7.50
C TYR A 747 13.55 18.69 -6.12
N THR A 748 14.87 18.70 -5.90
CA THR A 748 15.45 19.12 -4.62
C THR A 748 15.10 20.58 -4.33
N PHE A 749 14.90 20.90 -3.06
CA PHE A 749 14.47 22.23 -2.61
C PHE A 749 13.15 22.71 -3.21
N GLU A 750 12.19 21.79 -3.38
CA GLU A 750 10.80 22.10 -3.66
C GLU A 750 9.92 21.53 -2.55
N SER A 751 8.83 22.24 -2.23
CA SER A 751 7.84 21.77 -1.25
C SER A 751 7.29 20.43 -1.70
N LEU A 752 7.26 19.46 -0.78
CA LEU A 752 6.59 18.18 -1.01
C LEU A 752 5.16 18.30 -0.52
N HIS A 753 4.23 17.73 -1.28
CA HIS A 753 2.81 17.71 -0.96
C HIS A 753 2.32 16.26 -0.96
N PRO A 754 2.59 15.48 0.12
CA PRO A 754 1.93 14.19 0.28
C PRO A 754 0.43 14.42 0.39
N THR A 755 -0.31 13.84 -0.55
CA THR A 755 -1.76 14.01 -0.66
C THR A 755 -2.41 12.63 -0.76
N PHE A 756 -3.43 12.41 0.06
CA PHE A 756 -4.20 11.17 0.11
C PHE A 756 -5.68 11.49 0.16
N HIS A 757 -6.52 10.64 -0.41
CA HIS A 757 -7.96 10.89 -0.46
C HIS A 757 -8.80 9.65 -0.23
N ILE A 758 -10.04 9.85 0.17
CA ILE A 758 -11.07 8.82 0.21
C ILE A 758 -12.10 9.15 -0.87
N PRO A 759 -12.14 8.41 -2.00
CA PRO A 759 -13.09 8.69 -3.06
C PRO A 759 -14.54 8.58 -2.56
N GLU A 760 -15.44 9.42 -3.08
CA GLU A 760 -16.84 9.51 -2.65
C GLU A 760 -17.59 8.15 -2.71
N MET A 761 -17.16 7.23 -3.56
CA MET A 761 -17.75 5.89 -3.73
C MET A 761 -17.58 5.02 -2.48
N TYR A 762 -16.56 5.33 -1.68
CA TYR A 762 -16.20 4.69 -0.42
C TYR A 762 -16.60 5.52 0.80
N TRP A 763 -17.17 6.71 0.60
CA TRP A 763 -17.57 7.62 1.66
C TRP A 763 -18.97 7.27 2.19
N PRO A 764 -19.09 6.86 3.47
CA PRO A 764 -20.36 6.40 4.02
C PRO A 764 -21.35 7.55 4.19
N ASP A 765 -22.65 7.23 4.10
CA ASP A 765 -23.71 8.22 4.33
C ASP A 765 -23.60 8.87 5.71
N GLY A 766 -23.61 10.21 5.75
CA GLY A 766 -23.41 11.00 6.97
C GLY A 766 -21.93 11.16 7.40
N GLY A 767 -20.98 10.59 6.66
CA GLY A 767 -19.54 10.77 6.91
C GLY A 767 -19.02 10.08 8.17
N TYR A 768 -17.93 10.61 8.71
CA TYR A 768 -17.29 10.20 9.96
C TYR A 768 -17.42 11.29 11.02
N ASP A 769 -17.44 10.90 12.28
CA ASP A 769 -17.50 11.81 13.43
C ASP A 769 -16.14 12.50 13.64
N THR A 770 -15.05 11.74 13.48
CA THR A 770 -13.66 12.24 13.58
C THR A 770 -12.75 11.50 12.62
N ILE A 771 -11.79 12.24 12.04
CA ILE A 771 -10.73 11.70 11.17
C ILE A 771 -9.39 12.23 11.69
N GLU A 772 -8.48 11.33 12.01
CA GLU A 772 -7.09 11.66 12.32
C GLU A 772 -6.21 11.10 11.20
N ALA A 773 -5.43 11.96 10.54
CA ALA A 773 -4.61 11.58 9.40
C ALA A 773 -3.15 12.05 9.59
N SER A 774 -2.21 11.19 9.22
CA SER A 774 -0.77 11.52 9.24
C SER A 774 -0.01 10.74 8.18
N VAL A 775 1.18 11.21 7.81
CA VAL A 775 2.07 10.55 6.86
C VAL A 775 3.48 10.45 7.43
N ASP A 776 4.05 9.26 7.38
CA ASP A 776 5.49 9.03 7.55
C ASP A 776 6.18 9.20 6.20
N VAL A 777 7.14 10.12 6.17
CA VAL A 777 7.98 10.35 4.99
C VAL A 777 9.39 9.83 5.28
N THR A 778 9.75 8.74 4.62
CA THR A 778 11.11 8.18 4.65
C THR A 778 11.91 8.73 3.49
N ARG A 779 13.01 9.44 3.78
CA ARG A 779 13.87 10.09 2.78
C ARG A 779 15.33 9.63 2.85
N PRO A 780 16.14 9.83 1.79
CA PRO A 780 17.57 9.64 1.83
C PRO A 780 18.25 10.61 2.80
N ALA A 781 19.23 10.14 3.56
CA ALA A 781 20.10 10.98 4.39
C ALA A 781 21.27 11.60 3.61
N GLN A 782 21.43 11.23 2.34
CA GLN A 782 22.42 11.79 1.43
C GLN A 782 21.99 11.67 -0.03
N SER A 783 22.40 12.64 -0.83
CA SER A 783 22.18 12.71 -2.28
C SER A 783 22.83 11.56 -3.04
N THR A 784 22.04 10.82 -3.83
CA THR A 784 22.53 9.72 -4.67
C THR A 784 23.52 10.23 -5.73
N GLY A 785 23.23 11.39 -6.33
CA GLY A 785 24.10 12.06 -7.28
C GLY A 785 25.49 12.35 -6.73
N ARG A 786 25.57 12.85 -5.48
CA ARG A 786 26.83 13.14 -4.79
C ARG A 786 27.65 11.88 -4.54
N MET A 787 27.02 10.83 -4.00
CA MET A 787 27.69 9.55 -3.76
C MET A 787 28.35 9.03 -5.05
N LEU A 788 27.63 9.10 -6.17
CA LEU A 788 28.13 8.64 -7.46
C LEU A 788 29.23 9.54 -8.04
N ALA A 789 29.13 10.86 -7.84
CA ALA A 789 30.17 11.81 -8.24
C ALA A 789 31.52 11.56 -7.52
N GLU A 790 31.46 11.24 -6.22
CA GLU A 790 32.66 10.96 -5.40
C GLU A 790 33.35 9.66 -5.85
N VAL A 791 32.58 8.61 -6.17
CA VAL A 791 33.10 7.32 -6.65
C VAL A 791 33.58 7.40 -8.11
N GLY A 792 32.82 8.11 -8.94
CA GLY A 792 32.99 8.18 -10.38
C GLY A 792 32.46 6.94 -11.12
N LEU A 793 31.80 7.15 -12.25
CA LEU A 793 31.40 6.10 -13.16
C LEU A 793 32.61 5.56 -13.92
N LYS A 794 32.63 4.25 -14.09
CA LYS A 794 33.55 3.54 -14.98
C LYS A 794 32.75 2.92 -16.12
N GLU A 795 33.33 2.00 -16.88
CA GLU A 795 32.56 1.23 -17.84
C GLU A 795 31.40 0.48 -17.15
N GLY A 796 30.26 0.42 -17.85
CA GLY A 796 29.12 -0.39 -17.43
C GLY A 796 29.49 -1.86 -17.36
N SER A 797 28.63 -2.66 -16.73
CA SER A 797 28.84 -4.10 -16.57
C SER A 797 27.73 -4.89 -17.24
N THR A 798 28.04 -6.13 -17.60
CA THR A 798 27.03 -7.09 -18.04
C THR A 798 26.79 -8.12 -16.96
N VAL A 799 25.53 -8.34 -16.59
CA VAL A 799 25.12 -9.39 -15.65
C VAL A 799 24.23 -10.38 -16.40
N LYS A 800 24.71 -11.61 -16.63
CA LYS A 800 23.99 -12.66 -17.38
C LYS A 800 23.36 -12.18 -18.71
N GLY A 801 24.09 -11.36 -19.46
CA GLY A 801 23.63 -10.82 -20.74
C GLY A 801 22.79 -9.55 -20.66
N ASP A 802 22.51 -9.04 -19.46
CA ASP A 802 21.87 -7.73 -19.26
C ASP A 802 22.91 -6.62 -19.20
N ALA A 803 22.76 -5.61 -20.06
CA ALA A 803 23.64 -4.46 -20.08
C ALA A 803 23.22 -3.42 -19.03
N LEU A 804 23.96 -3.38 -17.91
CA LEU A 804 23.78 -2.34 -16.91
C LEU A 804 24.52 -1.07 -17.34
N SER A 805 23.84 0.07 -17.20
CA SER A 805 24.49 1.37 -17.36
C SER A 805 25.63 1.53 -16.35
N PRO A 806 26.66 2.34 -16.66
CA PRO A 806 27.70 2.72 -15.69
C PRO A 806 27.16 3.13 -14.32
N ARG A 807 26.05 3.88 -14.30
CA ARG A 807 25.37 4.32 -13.08
C ARG A 807 24.80 3.15 -12.28
N GLN A 808 24.04 2.26 -12.92
CA GLN A 808 23.50 1.05 -12.29
C GLN A 808 24.60 0.14 -11.74
N THR A 809 25.69 -0.05 -12.50
CA THR A 809 26.84 -0.86 -12.07
C THR A 809 27.44 -0.36 -10.76
N VAL A 810 27.60 0.96 -10.59
CA VAL A 810 28.16 1.52 -9.34
C VAL A 810 27.16 1.37 -8.20
N LEU A 811 25.87 1.65 -8.41
CA LEU A 811 24.84 1.51 -7.37
C LEU A 811 24.75 0.07 -6.84
N VAL A 812 24.71 -0.92 -7.74
CA VAL A 812 24.69 -2.34 -7.37
C VAL A 812 25.93 -2.72 -6.55
N ARG A 813 27.13 -2.22 -6.93
CA ARG A 813 28.36 -2.48 -6.18
C ARG A 813 28.34 -1.87 -4.78
N GLN A 814 27.80 -0.65 -4.64
CA GLN A 814 27.68 0.02 -3.35
C GLN A 814 26.69 -0.72 -2.43
N GLU A 815 25.54 -1.14 -2.97
CA GLU A 815 24.56 -1.96 -2.25
C GLU A 815 25.19 -3.27 -1.76
N GLN A 816 25.90 -4.00 -2.63
CA GLN A 816 26.57 -5.26 -2.28
C GLN A 816 27.70 -5.08 -1.26
N ALA A 817 28.30 -3.89 -1.19
CA ALA A 817 29.31 -3.54 -0.20
C ALA A 817 28.73 -3.13 1.16
N GLY A 818 27.39 -3.13 1.32
CA GLY A 818 26.71 -2.63 2.53
C GLY A 818 26.76 -1.11 2.68
N ALA A 819 27.11 -0.39 1.61
CA ALA A 819 27.19 1.07 1.56
C ALA A 819 25.94 1.69 0.89
N GLY A 820 24.77 1.07 1.12
CA GLY A 820 23.49 1.57 0.61
C GLY A 820 23.16 2.99 1.13
N VAL A 821 22.24 3.66 0.42
CA VAL A 821 21.76 4.98 0.83
C VAL A 821 21.00 4.85 2.15
N LYS A 822 21.57 5.42 3.22
CA LYS A 822 20.88 5.50 4.51
C LYS A 822 19.63 6.36 4.38
N THR A 823 18.60 6.03 5.15
CA THR A 823 17.34 6.76 5.17
C THR A 823 17.02 7.26 6.58
N GLU A 824 16.12 8.23 6.65
CA GLU A 824 15.49 8.69 7.88
C GLU A 824 13.99 8.90 7.66
N THR A 825 13.19 8.71 8.71
CA THR A 825 11.72 8.81 8.65
C THR A 825 11.24 9.91 9.58
N LYS A 826 10.29 10.72 9.11
CA LYS A 826 9.62 11.74 9.92
C LYS A 826 8.11 11.73 9.66
N ARG A 827 7.33 11.86 10.75
CA ARG A 827 5.87 11.96 10.71
C ARG A 827 5.39 13.40 10.55
N PHE A 828 4.37 13.60 9.73
CA PHE A 828 3.66 14.86 9.52
C PHE A 828 2.14 14.65 9.64
N PRO A 829 1.39 15.56 10.28
CA PRO A 829 -0.07 15.54 10.21
C PRO A 829 -0.54 15.88 8.80
N LEU A 830 -1.69 15.33 8.38
CA LEU A 830 -2.38 15.68 7.14
C LEU A 830 -3.68 16.43 7.44
N PHE A 831 -4.08 17.35 6.56
CA PHE A 831 -5.19 18.28 6.76
C PHE A 831 -6.15 18.30 5.56
N ASP A 832 -7.46 18.41 5.83
CA ASP A 832 -8.57 18.61 4.86
C ASP A 832 -9.39 19.83 5.33
N ASP A 833 -8.70 20.93 5.62
CA ASP A 833 -9.25 22.12 6.28
C ASP A 833 -8.98 23.42 5.50
N GLY A 834 -8.44 23.33 4.28
CA GLY A 834 -8.04 24.45 3.44
C GLY A 834 -6.80 25.18 3.96
N THR A 835 -5.97 24.52 4.78
CA THR A 835 -4.74 25.08 5.33
C THR A 835 -3.55 24.14 5.19
N ASN A 836 -2.35 24.59 5.60
CA ASN A 836 -1.13 23.77 5.59
C ASN A 836 -0.77 23.15 4.22
N GLY A 837 -1.19 23.75 3.12
CA GLY A 837 -0.95 23.24 1.76
C GLY A 837 -2.19 22.65 1.11
N ASP A 838 -3.17 22.20 1.92
CA ASP A 838 -4.49 21.85 1.42
C ASP A 838 -5.21 23.09 0.88
N GLY A 839 -5.65 23.00 -0.37
CA GLY A 839 -6.26 24.10 -1.10
C GLY A 839 -7.78 24.18 -0.94
N THR A 840 -8.44 23.12 -0.48
CA THR A 840 -9.90 23.06 -0.39
C THR A 840 -10.34 22.34 0.88
N ALA A 841 -11.07 23.03 1.75
CA ALA A 841 -11.58 22.39 2.97
C ALA A 841 -12.73 21.41 2.69
N ASN A 842 -12.70 20.25 3.34
CA ASN A 842 -13.73 19.20 3.32
C ASN A 842 -14.02 18.65 1.92
N ASP A 843 -13.00 18.49 1.08
CA ASP A 843 -13.13 17.86 -0.24
C ASP A 843 -12.69 16.39 -0.23
N HIS A 844 -12.38 15.85 0.95
CA HIS A 844 -11.89 14.50 1.18
C HIS A 844 -10.48 14.25 0.64
N TYR A 845 -9.67 15.31 0.45
CA TYR A 845 -8.23 15.23 0.25
C TYR A 845 -7.51 15.73 1.49
N TRP A 846 -6.64 14.88 2.03
CA TRP A 846 -5.77 15.20 3.15
C TRP A 846 -4.36 15.46 2.64
N GLU A 847 -3.88 16.68 2.86
CA GLU A 847 -2.59 17.16 2.36
C GLU A 847 -1.76 17.82 3.45
N VAL A 848 -0.44 17.86 3.24
CA VAL A 848 0.47 18.72 3.97
C VAL A 848 1.59 19.24 3.06
N SER A 849 1.84 20.54 3.09
CA SER A 849 3.02 21.16 2.49
C SER A 849 4.21 21.00 3.43
N ILE A 850 5.14 20.14 3.02
CA ILE A 850 6.39 19.90 3.72
C ILE A 850 7.44 20.91 3.21
N PRO A 851 8.18 21.60 4.09
CA PRO A 851 9.17 22.62 3.71
C PRO A 851 10.20 22.13 2.68
N GLU A 852 10.63 23.04 1.79
CA GLU A 852 11.58 22.79 0.70
C GLU A 852 12.88 22.10 1.15
N ASP A 853 13.42 22.48 2.30
CA ASP A 853 14.64 21.89 2.87
C ASP A 853 14.49 20.40 3.23
N PHE A 854 13.25 19.91 3.38
CA PHE A 854 13.02 18.49 3.57
C PHE A 854 13.32 17.67 2.30
N ALA A 855 13.25 18.29 1.12
CA ALA A 855 13.65 17.71 -0.15
C ALA A 855 15.11 18.01 -0.53
N ALA A 856 16.02 18.23 0.44
CA ALA A 856 17.42 18.59 0.17
C ALA A 856 18.27 17.49 -0.48
N HIS A 857 17.78 16.24 -0.54
CA HIS A 857 18.52 15.10 -1.10
C HIS A 857 17.80 14.47 -2.28
N ASP A 858 18.52 14.19 -3.37
CA ASP A 858 17.99 13.42 -4.49
C ASP A 858 17.95 11.92 -4.17
N GLY A 859 16.89 11.26 -4.61
CA GLY A 859 16.66 9.84 -4.39
C GLY A 859 15.18 9.50 -4.22
N GLN A 860 14.91 8.30 -3.74
CA GLN A 860 13.54 7.82 -3.50
C GLN A 860 13.04 8.23 -2.11
N TYR A 861 11.79 8.69 -2.06
CA TYR A 861 11.08 9.04 -0.83
C TYR A 861 9.85 8.14 -0.76
N GLN A 862 9.65 7.47 0.38
CA GLN A 862 8.46 6.66 0.65
C GLN A 862 7.48 7.48 1.49
N LEU A 863 6.22 7.53 1.07
CA LEU A 863 5.11 8.21 1.74
C LEU A 863 4.17 7.12 2.27
N HIS A 864 4.08 6.96 3.59
CA HIS A 864 3.20 5.97 4.24
C HIS A 864 2.19 6.69 5.12
N ALA A 865 0.94 6.74 4.67
CA ALA A 865 -0.13 7.43 5.37
C ALA A 865 -0.93 6.51 6.29
N TYR A 866 -1.38 7.08 7.41
CA TYR A 866 -2.19 6.45 8.44
C TYR A 866 -3.44 7.29 8.69
N PHE A 867 -4.60 6.65 8.65
CA PHE A 867 -5.91 7.26 8.87
C PHE A 867 -6.65 6.51 9.96
N ARG A 868 -7.10 7.21 10.99
CA ARG A 868 -8.03 6.71 12.00
C ARG A 868 -9.39 7.39 11.80
N LEU A 869 -10.40 6.59 11.46
CA LEU A 869 -11.71 7.05 11.02
C LEU A 869 -12.76 6.55 12.01
N CYS A 870 -13.44 7.44 12.71
CA CYS A 870 -14.40 7.05 13.75
C CYS A 870 -15.84 7.42 13.36
N LYS A 871 -16.77 6.48 13.55
CA LYS A 871 -18.20 6.67 13.35
C LYS A 871 -19.00 5.87 14.37
N GLY A 872 -19.94 6.51 15.05
CA GLY A 872 -20.79 5.86 16.06
C GLY A 872 -20.01 5.24 17.21
N GLY A 873 -18.85 5.83 17.57
CA GLY A 873 -17.96 5.34 18.63
C GLY A 873 -17.04 4.17 18.23
N ILE A 874 -17.09 3.69 16.99
CA ILE A 874 -16.18 2.67 16.45
C ILE A 874 -15.15 3.37 15.55
N CYS A 875 -13.87 3.07 15.74
CA CYS A 875 -12.79 3.61 14.92
C CYS A 875 -12.13 2.53 14.09
N VAL A 876 -11.91 2.79 12.81
CA VAL A 876 -11.17 1.91 11.90
C VAL A 876 -9.88 2.59 11.46
N ASN A 877 -8.80 1.82 11.34
CA ASN A 877 -7.52 2.30 10.83
C ASN A 877 -7.35 1.91 9.36
N ARG A 878 -6.78 2.80 8.55
CA ARG A 878 -6.51 2.62 7.12
C ARG A 878 -5.13 3.15 6.78
N GLU A 879 -4.47 2.49 5.84
CA GLU A 879 -3.17 2.91 5.34
C GLU A 879 -3.14 3.01 3.81
N ALA A 880 -2.23 3.84 3.32
CA ALA A 880 -1.89 3.93 1.91
C ALA A 880 -0.41 4.28 1.76
N GLU A 881 0.24 3.75 0.72
CA GLU A 881 1.66 3.99 0.48
C GLU A 881 1.91 4.42 -0.98
N GLN A 882 2.87 5.33 -1.16
CA GLN A 882 3.36 5.76 -2.47
C GLN A 882 4.87 6.00 -2.41
N THR A 883 5.58 5.68 -3.49
CA THR A 883 6.99 6.09 -3.65
C THR A 883 7.11 7.24 -4.66
N ILE A 884 7.78 8.32 -4.25
CA ILE A 884 8.18 9.41 -5.16
C ILE A 884 9.69 9.42 -5.35
N THR A 885 10.16 10.05 -6.42
CA THR A 885 11.59 10.23 -6.70
C THR A 885 11.86 11.71 -6.84
N VAL A 886 12.73 12.24 -5.98
CA VAL A 886 13.22 13.61 -6.00
C VAL A 886 14.51 13.65 -6.79
N GLN A 887 14.58 14.47 -7.83
CA GLN A 887 15.76 14.68 -8.66
C GLN A 887 16.48 15.97 -8.28
N THR A 888 17.78 16.09 -8.53
CA THR A 888 18.50 17.36 -8.29
C THR A 888 17.91 18.48 -9.15
N LYS A 889 17.47 19.58 -8.53
CA LYS A 889 17.01 20.77 -9.25
C LYS A 889 18.21 21.50 -9.87
N LEU A 890 18.15 21.89 -11.14
CA LEU A 890 19.18 22.74 -11.74
C LEU A 890 19.06 24.16 -11.16
N SER A 891 20.18 24.71 -10.69
CA SER A 891 20.26 26.06 -10.13
C SER A 891 21.16 26.99 -10.94
N GLU A 892 21.07 28.30 -10.67
CA GLU A 892 21.96 29.32 -11.21
C GLU A 892 23.45 29.10 -10.86
N LYS A 893 23.76 28.25 -9.88
CA LYS A 893 25.14 27.86 -9.53
C LYS A 893 25.76 26.88 -10.52
N THR A 894 24.97 26.33 -11.45
CA THR A 894 25.47 25.49 -12.54
C THR A 894 26.40 26.29 -13.44
N THR A 895 27.66 25.86 -13.53
CA THR A 895 28.69 26.54 -14.34
C THR A 895 28.73 26.00 -15.76
N PHE A 896 28.88 26.88 -16.75
CA PHE A 896 28.99 26.53 -18.17
C PHE A 896 30.32 27.03 -18.75
N THR A 897 30.97 26.21 -19.57
CA THR A 897 32.13 26.57 -20.37
C THR A 897 31.80 26.35 -21.85
N VAL A 898 32.03 27.37 -22.67
CA VAL A 898 31.70 27.35 -24.11
C VAL A 898 33.01 27.35 -24.90
N GLU A 899 33.28 26.27 -25.61
CA GLU A 899 34.56 26.05 -26.27
C GLU A 899 34.37 25.81 -27.78
N PRO A 900 34.81 26.74 -28.65
CA PRO A 900 34.80 26.53 -30.10
C PRO A 900 35.55 25.25 -30.50
N GLN A 901 34.99 24.51 -31.44
CA GLN A 901 35.57 23.31 -32.02
C GLN A 901 35.83 23.51 -33.52
N ARG A 902 36.55 22.58 -34.14
CA ARG A 902 36.83 22.64 -35.57
C ARG A 902 35.52 22.62 -36.37
N SER A 903 35.28 23.69 -37.14
CA SER A 903 34.13 23.81 -38.04
C SER A 903 34.04 22.60 -38.99
N SER A 904 32.82 22.17 -39.27
CA SER A 904 32.54 21.01 -40.13
C SER A 904 31.44 21.35 -41.12
N ARG A 905 31.68 21.05 -42.42
CA ARG A 905 30.73 21.28 -43.52
C ARG A 905 30.13 22.70 -43.55
N GLY A 906 30.95 23.72 -43.31
CA GLY A 906 30.53 25.13 -43.33
C GLY A 906 29.74 25.60 -42.10
N ARG A 907 29.63 24.77 -41.06
CA ARG A 907 28.98 25.12 -39.78
C ARG A 907 30.02 25.28 -38.68
N LYS A 908 29.81 26.23 -37.78
CA LYS A 908 30.56 26.35 -36.52
C LYS A 908 30.14 25.19 -35.61
N VAL A 909 31.09 24.64 -34.87
CA VAL A 909 30.83 23.58 -33.88
C VAL A 909 31.31 24.10 -32.54
N THR A 910 30.49 23.96 -31.49
CA THR A 910 30.80 24.40 -30.13
C THR A 910 30.61 23.24 -29.18
N ARG A 911 31.55 23.07 -28.26
CA ARG A 911 31.42 22.18 -27.10
C ARG A 911 31.01 23.02 -25.90
N VAL A 912 29.86 22.70 -25.32
CA VAL A 912 29.40 23.27 -24.05
C VAL A 912 29.64 22.24 -22.96
N ARG A 913 30.50 22.55 -21.98
CA ARG A 913 30.74 21.72 -20.79
C ARG A 913 30.09 22.35 -19.57
N PHE A 914 29.42 21.56 -18.74
CA PHE A 914 28.74 22.08 -17.56
C PHE A 914 28.60 21.03 -16.45
N THR A 915 28.55 21.50 -15.21
CA THR A 915 28.39 20.65 -14.01
C THR A 915 27.11 21.09 -13.29
N PRO A 916 25.98 20.40 -13.52
CA PRO A 916 24.70 20.76 -12.92
C PRO A 916 24.72 20.50 -11.41
N VAL A 917 24.30 21.53 -10.67
CA VAL A 917 24.20 21.52 -9.22
C VAL A 917 22.89 22.14 -8.77
N ASP A 918 22.40 21.71 -7.61
CA ASP A 918 21.25 22.34 -6.96
C ASP A 918 21.60 23.63 -6.21
N HIS A 919 20.58 24.21 -5.58
CA HIS A 919 20.71 25.44 -4.81
C HIS A 919 21.74 25.32 -3.67
N ALA A 920 21.96 24.15 -3.09
CA ALA A 920 23.00 23.92 -2.09
C ALA A 920 24.38 23.65 -2.71
N GLY A 921 24.50 23.61 -4.04
CA GLY A 921 25.72 23.26 -4.75
C GLY A 921 25.97 21.75 -4.80
N MET A 922 24.98 20.92 -4.47
CA MET A 922 25.12 19.46 -4.58
C MET A 922 25.05 19.05 -6.04
N PRO A 923 25.99 18.22 -6.53
CA PRO A 923 26.00 17.80 -7.92
C PRO A 923 24.83 16.86 -8.21
N MET A 924 24.24 17.01 -9.40
CA MET A 924 23.29 16.04 -9.97
C MET A 924 23.90 14.64 -10.07
N GLY A 925 25.23 14.58 -10.13
CA GLY A 925 25.99 13.36 -10.32
C GLY A 925 25.94 12.88 -11.77
N PRO A 926 26.68 11.81 -12.08
CA PRO A 926 26.89 11.34 -13.44
C PRO A 926 25.76 10.44 -13.97
N GLY A 927 25.74 10.24 -15.29
CA GLY A 927 24.84 9.30 -15.99
C GLY A 927 23.38 9.75 -16.14
N LEU A 928 23.08 11.04 -15.95
CA LEU A 928 21.71 11.59 -16.01
C LEU A 928 21.50 12.60 -17.15
N ILE A 929 22.42 12.71 -18.11
CA ILE A 929 22.29 13.65 -19.22
C ILE A 929 21.04 13.42 -20.11
N ASP A 930 20.50 12.20 -20.09
CA ASP A 930 19.27 11.84 -20.79
C ASP A 930 18.00 12.27 -20.07
N SER A 931 18.08 12.60 -18.78
CA SER A 931 16.99 13.24 -18.04
C SER A 931 16.86 14.75 -18.35
N LEU A 932 17.90 15.36 -18.95
CA LEU A 932 17.87 16.77 -19.36
C LEU A 932 17.27 16.91 -20.76
N LEU A 933 16.33 17.84 -20.89
CA LEU A 933 15.79 18.28 -22.16
C LEU A 933 16.75 19.34 -22.75
N VAL A 934 17.44 18.97 -23.83
CA VAL A 934 18.39 19.85 -24.51
C VAL A 934 17.82 20.21 -25.87
N THR A 935 17.65 21.51 -26.13
CA THR A 935 17.13 22.02 -27.41
C THR A 935 18.00 23.15 -27.95
N GLY A 936 18.02 23.33 -29.26
CA GLY A 936 18.72 24.44 -29.92
C GLY A 936 17.72 25.48 -30.43
N GLN A 937 18.03 26.77 -30.25
CA GLN A 937 17.30 27.87 -30.88
C GLN A 937 18.00 28.33 -32.16
N GLY A 938 17.24 28.90 -33.10
CA GLY A 938 17.78 29.34 -34.39
C GLY A 938 18.16 28.17 -35.30
N ASP A 939 19.40 28.15 -35.80
CA ASP A 939 19.94 27.04 -36.59
C ASP A 939 20.84 26.10 -35.76
N VAL A 940 20.72 26.09 -34.43
CA VAL A 940 21.50 25.20 -33.56
C VAL A 940 21.02 23.75 -33.68
N ARG A 941 21.96 22.82 -33.94
CA ARG A 941 21.71 21.38 -34.00
C ARG A 941 22.62 20.63 -33.03
N ILE A 942 22.03 19.89 -32.11
CA ILE A 942 22.77 19.04 -31.17
C ILE A 942 23.31 17.85 -31.94
N THR A 943 24.63 17.66 -31.92
CA THR A 943 25.30 16.56 -32.63
C THR A 943 25.69 15.42 -31.70
N ALA A 944 25.94 15.71 -30.43
CA ALA A 944 26.22 14.72 -29.40
C ALA A 944 26.00 15.31 -28.00
N LYS A 945 25.68 14.46 -27.04
CA LYS A 945 25.68 14.77 -25.61
C LYS A 945 26.24 13.56 -24.86
N ARG A 946 27.06 13.76 -23.83
CA ARG A 946 27.63 12.67 -23.02
C ARG A 946 28.10 13.14 -21.65
N ASP A 947 28.32 12.17 -20.76
CA ASP A 947 29.09 12.36 -19.53
C ASP A 947 30.56 12.61 -19.89
N ALA A 948 31.15 13.68 -19.35
CA ALA A 948 32.48 14.14 -19.72
C ALA A 948 33.57 13.49 -18.87
N ASP A 949 33.29 13.23 -17.59
CA ASP A 949 34.29 12.78 -16.61
C ASP A 949 33.82 11.60 -15.74
N GLY A 950 32.58 11.15 -15.89
CA GLY A 950 31.96 10.13 -15.06
C GLY A 950 31.69 10.61 -13.63
N ARG A 951 31.83 11.90 -13.32
CA ARG A 951 31.68 12.47 -11.98
C ARG A 951 30.58 13.53 -11.89
N GLY A 952 29.81 13.71 -12.97
CA GLY A 952 28.68 14.63 -13.02
C GLY A 952 28.97 15.91 -13.80
N THR A 953 30.08 15.96 -14.54
CA THR A 953 30.28 16.98 -15.58
C THR A 953 29.78 16.45 -16.92
N TYR A 954 28.95 17.23 -17.59
CA TYR A 954 28.37 16.88 -18.89
C TYR A 954 28.98 17.73 -20.00
N GLU A 955 28.98 17.19 -21.22
CA GLU A 955 29.32 17.96 -22.42
C GLU A 955 28.32 17.74 -23.57
N ILE A 956 27.98 18.84 -24.24
CA ILE A 956 27.08 18.90 -25.38
C ILE A 956 27.84 19.50 -26.56
N PHE A 957 27.80 18.80 -27.70
CA PHE A 957 28.33 19.30 -28.96
C PHE A 957 27.17 19.82 -29.81
N ALA A 958 27.28 21.07 -30.24
CA ALA A 958 26.27 21.73 -31.06
C ALA A 958 26.89 22.30 -32.33
N SER A 959 26.23 22.12 -33.47
CA SER A 959 26.60 22.71 -34.76
C SER A 959 25.62 23.80 -35.17
N TRP A 960 26.10 24.94 -35.63
CA TRP A 960 25.26 26.12 -35.86
C TRP A 960 25.85 27.06 -36.93
N THR A 961 25.04 28.04 -37.36
CA THR A 961 25.43 29.13 -38.25
C THR A 961 24.87 30.45 -37.73
N ASP A 962 25.44 31.59 -38.12
CA ASP A 962 24.93 32.93 -37.76
C ASP A 962 23.67 33.33 -38.57
N SER A 963 23.10 32.42 -39.38
CA SER A 963 22.10 32.76 -40.40
C SER A 963 20.67 32.92 -39.87
N LYS A 964 20.36 32.43 -38.67
CA LYS A 964 19.01 32.41 -38.09
C LYS A 964 19.00 32.77 -36.60
N GLY A 965 19.32 34.03 -36.31
CA GLY A 965 19.29 34.57 -34.94
C GLY A 965 20.48 34.12 -34.08
N ALA A 966 20.45 34.49 -32.80
CA ALA A 966 21.51 34.15 -31.86
C ALA A 966 21.55 32.62 -31.62
N PRO A 967 22.73 31.97 -31.73
CA PRO A 967 22.86 30.53 -31.53
C PRO A 967 22.79 30.21 -30.04
N ILE A 968 21.62 29.82 -29.56
CA ILE A 968 21.38 29.52 -28.14
C ILE A 968 21.12 28.02 -27.97
N LEU A 969 21.79 27.43 -26.99
CA LEU A 969 21.50 26.10 -26.48
C LEU A 969 20.67 26.23 -25.20
N VAL A 970 19.51 25.59 -25.15
CA VAL A 970 18.61 25.57 -23.99
C VAL A 970 18.74 24.22 -23.31
N ILE A 971 19.05 24.24 -22.01
CA ILE A 971 19.16 23.07 -21.16
C ILE A 971 18.13 23.22 -20.04
N GLN A 972 17.16 22.31 -20.00
CA GLN A 972 16.04 22.38 -19.05
C GLN A 972 15.71 21.01 -18.46
N GLN A 973 14.99 21.02 -17.34
CA GLN A 973 14.42 19.80 -16.74
C GLN A 973 12.95 19.66 -17.15
N ALA A 974 12.48 18.42 -17.21
CA ALA A 974 11.08 18.16 -17.53
C ALA A 974 10.16 18.77 -16.47
N GLY A 975 9.07 19.39 -16.92
CA GLY A 975 8.17 20.15 -16.06
C GLY A 975 8.78 21.33 -15.31
N ARG A 976 9.99 21.79 -15.64
CA ARG A 976 10.58 23.04 -15.12
C ARG A 976 11.06 23.95 -16.25
N PRO A 977 10.18 24.33 -17.20
CA PRO A 977 10.58 25.16 -18.34
C PRO A 977 11.07 26.56 -17.93
N LYS A 978 10.61 27.06 -16.77
CA LYS A 978 11.02 28.37 -16.22
C LYS A 978 12.46 28.36 -15.67
N ASP A 979 12.99 27.18 -15.32
CA ASP A 979 14.34 26.98 -14.79
C ASP A 979 15.37 26.67 -15.91
N ALA A 980 15.01 26.90 -17.17
CA ALA A 980 15.85 26.58 -18.31
C ALA A 980 17.10 27.49 -18.39
N HIS A 981 18.27 26.88 -18.51
CA HIS A 981 19.51 27.59 -18.77
C HIS A 981 19.67 27.86 -20.28
N GLN A 982 19.90 29.12 -20.63
CA GLN A 982 20.18 29.55 -22.00
C GLN A 982 21.68 29.86 -22.16
N VAL A 983 22.37 29.04 -22.95
CA VAL A 983 23.81 29.16 -23.19
C VAL A 983 24.04 29.69 -24.61
N LYS A 984 24.62 30.89 -24.73
CA LYS A 984 25.04 31.44 -26.02
C LYS A 984 26.25 30.69 -26.55
N LEU A 985 26.22 30.29 -27.82
CA LEU A 985 27.30 29.52 -28.47
C LEU A 985 28.30 30.38 -29.24
N SER A 986 27.93 31.63 -29.51
CA SER A 986 28.81 32.69 -29.99
C SER A 986 29.31 33.51 -28.80
N GLU A 987 30.54 34.02 -28.88
CA GLU A 987 31.08 34.99 -27.90
C GLU A 987 30.16 36.21 -27.71
#